data_AF-A0A9X1D716-F1
#
_entry.id   AF-A0A9X1D716-F1
#
_cell.length_a   1.000
_cell.length_b   1.000
_cell.length_c   1.000
_cell.angle_alpha   90.00
_cell.angle_beta   90.00
_cell.angle_gamma   90.00
#
_symmetry.space_group_name_H-M   'P 1'
#
loop_
_entity.id
_entity.type
_entity.pdbx_description
1 polymer ?
#
loop_
_entity_poly.entity_id
_entity_poly.type
_entity_poly.pdbx_seq_one_letter_code
_entity_poly.pdbx_strand_id
1 'polypeptide(L)'
;MLAVQLLSRLSRAVGVELPLTRLFARPVLSDLAESVVEVLSRSGPQDLPAIVAVSRNEPLVPSFAQQRIWFLPQLDEGSTNYHIPLALRLRGVLDRSAWQRSLDRLFARHEALRSVFVASEGKPRVEVLPPEAGLPVLEHDLRDRPDAEAALLNVYGPTEATIDATAWVYSAGLNRPVVPIGRPIANTRVYLLDAHGAPVPFGAVGELYIGGAGVARGYLNRPELTAERFLADPFSDETGARIYKTGDLARYLPDGNLEFLGRNDDQVKIRGFRIEPGEIAARLIEHAWVREAVVVARQDRAGDKHLVAYVVCAPEAGSDDDDGDGLAVALRAHLASLLPHYMVPSAFVRLAALPLTVNGKLDRKALPAPDDEAYARTAYEAPQGAVETALAGIWAELLGVERVGRHDNFFELGGHSLLAVQLLSRASDLGLNFSAADAFQAPVLKDLASKVHLEPQPSSAGVISVQATGSQPPLFFVPTGFGDCSYVVSLVKEMNVDCPVFALPWPSFDEARPLTLEAIADTVILEIKEIQPHGPYRFAGYSSGGILAYAIAQRLLALDETVSFMAFIDVTLFANRSSMSPSLIVRNMVLERFESLNDETFEVLKRFAGQCSIAQLIEKAKRIGAIPPDRDLHDDILMSERTAQFHRALQAYQVPSLPIEIHQFYAMEPLISRRIPPDKASTGPEARSPMRGWDRVLSPEAITAVPIVGDHVTMISDRDNPQMSESSGSVIQRWEAYLVCRRC
;
A
#
# COMPACT_ATOMS: atom_id res chain seq x y z
N MET A 1 10.40 7.21 18.72
CA MET A 1 9.92 6.32 19.81
C MET A 1 11.05 5.60 20.56
N LEU A 2 12.07 5.06 19.88
CA LEU A 2 13.18 4.33 20.52
C LEU A 2 13.94 5.11 21.61
N ALA A 3 14.22 6.39 21.40
CA ALA A 3 14.91 7.25 22.37
C ALA A 3 14.15 7.37 23.72
N VAL A 4 12.82 7.47 23.66
CA VAL A 4 11.95 7.53 24.85
C VAL A 4 11.88 6.17 25.54
N GLN A 5 11.85 5.07 24.77
CA GLN A 5 11.91 3.72 25.33
C GLN A 5 13.26 3.41 26.00
N LEU A 6 14.37 3.86 25.43
CA LEU A 6 15.71 3.73 26.01
C LEU A 6 15.77 4.46 27.36
N LEU A 7 15.33 5.72 27.42
CA LEU A 7 15.30 6.50 28.66
C LEU A 7 14.35 5.91 29.70
N SER A 8 13.19 5.41 29.29
CA SER A 8 12.25 4.73 30.20
C SER A 8 12.85 3.43 30.77
N ARG A 9 13.53 2.63 29.95
CA ARG A 9 14.21 1.40 30.40
C ARG A 9 15.42 1.71 31.29
N LEU A 10 16.18 2.75 30.96
CA LEU A 10 17.33 3.21 31.75
C LEU A 10 16.88 3.76 33.11
N SER A 11 15.79 4.54 33.14
CA SER A 11 15.13 4.96 34.38
C SER A 11 14.66 3.76 35.20
N ARG A 12 14.02 2.76 34.58
CA ARG A 12 13.58 1.55 35.30
C ARG A 12 14.72 0.67 35.82
N ALA A 13 15.85 0.63 35.12
CA ALA A 13 16.98 -0.23 35.46
C ALA A 13 17.92 0.42 36.49
N VAL A 14 18.09 1.73 36.44
CA VAL A 14 19.10 2.48 37.21
C VAL A 14 18.48 3.47 38.19
N GLY A 15 17.17 3.73 38.10
CA GLY A 15 16.43 4.65 38.97
C GLY A 15 16.65 6.12 38.64
N VAL A 16 17.02 6.46 37.40
CA VAL A 16 17.44 7.81 37.00
C VAL A 16 16.65 8.31 35.81
N GLU A 17 15.97 9.44 35.96
CA GLU A 17 15.41 10.15 34.81
C GLU A 17 16.45 11.09 34.18
N LEU A 18 16.75 10.82 32.90
CA LEU A 18 17.54 11.72 32.05
C LEU A 18 16.61 12.45 31.08
N PRO A 19 16.75 13.78 30.93
CA PRO A 19 16.03 14.52 29.89
C PRO A 19 16.39 13.98 28.50
N LEU A 20 15.40 13.89 27.61
CA LEU A 20 15.61 13.43 26.24
C LEU A 20 16.69 14.25 25.49
N THR A 21 16.83 15.53 25.83
CA THR A 21 17.86 16.42 25.29
C THR A 21 19.28 16.00 25.65
N ARG A 22 19.51 15.37 26.82
CA ARG A 22 20.83 14.85 27.22
C ARG A 22 21.26 13.65 26.37
N LEU A 23 20.31 12.79 25.98
CA LEU A 23 20.58 11.66 25.08
C LEU A 23 21.02 12.13 23.69
N PHE A 24 20.39 13.18 23.16
CA PHE A 24 20.75 13.73 21.85
C PHE A 24 22.03 14.57 21.89
N ALA A 25 22.31 15.25 23.01
CA ALA A 25 23.55 16.00 23.18
C ALA A 25 24.77 15.10 23.41
N ARG A 26 24.56 13.88 23.91
CA ARG A 26 25.62 12.90 24.20
C ARG A 26 25.19 11.50 23.72
N PRO A 27 25.16 11.26 22.39
CA PRO A 27 24.66 10.02 21.81
C PRO A 27 25.66 8.85 21.91
N VAL A 28 26.88 9.11 22.40
CA VAL A 28 27.90 8.09 22.65
C VAL A 28 27.64 7.44 24.01
N LEU A 29 27.66 6.09 24.05
CA LEU A 29 27.30 5.31 25.23
C LEU A 29 28.13 5.66 26.48
N SER A 30 29.44 5.92 26.33
CA SER A 30 30.32 6.35 27.42
C SER A 30 29.86 7.67 28.05
N ASP A 31 29.51 8.65 27.20
CA ASP A 31 29.18 10.01 27.61
C ASP A 31 27.77 10.09 28.22
N LEU A 32 26.89 9.20 27.75
CA LEU A 32 25.58 8.96 28.34
C LEU A 32 25.73 8.30 29.72
N ALA A 33 26.58 7.29 29.85
CA ALA A 33 26.86 6.63 31.13
C ALA A 33 27.43 7.61 32.16
N GLU A 34 28.34 8.50 31.76
CA GLU A 34 28.81 9.60 32.63
C GLU A 34 27.66 10.51 33.09
N SER A 35 26.71 10.81 32.21
CA SER A 35 25.54 11.63 32.56
C SER A 35 24.62 10.92 33.57
N VAL A 36 24.49 9.59 33.48
CA VAL A 36 23.76 8.78 34.47
C VAL A 36 24.46 8.81 35.82
N VAL A 37 25.79 8.63 35.83
CA VAL A 37 26.60 8.69 37.06
C VAL A 37 26.52 10.09 37.70
N GLU A 38 26.53 11.16 36.90
CA GLU A 38 26.39 12.54 37.38
C GLU A 38 25.06 12.75 38.12
N VAL A 39 23.95 12.19 37.61
CA VAL A 39 22.61 12.33 38.22
C VAL A 39 22.44 11.43 39.44
N LEU A 40 22.92 10.17 39.40
CA LEU A 40 22.93 9.27 40.56
C LEU A 40 23.66 9.88 41.75
N SER A 41 24.78 10.56 41.48
CA SER A 41 25.62 11.19 42.50
C SER A 41 24.95 12.39 43.18
N ARG A 42 23.95 13.00 42.55
CA ARG A 42 23.27 14.21 43.05
C ARG A 42 21.93 13.96 43.73
N SER A 43 21.19 12.91 43.37
CA SER A 43 19.78 12.81 43.78
C SER A 43 19.28 11.40 44.16
N GLY A 44 20.12 10.36 44.09
CA GLY A 44 19.72 8.97 44.38
C GLY A 44 18.66 8.42 43.41
N PRO A 45 18.24 7.13 43.57
CA PRO A 45 17.21 6.52 42.74
C PRO A 45 15.84 7.19 42.98
N GLN A 46 15.18 7.65 41.91
CA GLN A 46 13.81 8.16 41.96
C GLN A 46 12.80 7.03 41.71
N ASP A 47 11.85 6.85 42.63
CA ASP A 47 10.71 5.96 42.43
C ASP A 47 9.75 6.52 41.36
N LEU A 48 9.34 5.68 40.42
CA LEU A 48 8.35 6.05 39.40
C LEU A 48 6.99 6.34 40.09
N PRO A 49 6.33 7.46 39.77
CA PRO A 49 5.04 7.79 40.38
C PRO A 49 3.97 6.78 39.95
N ALA A 50 3.12 6.37 40.90
CA ALA A 50 2.00 5.47 40.62
C ALA A 50 1.01 6.10 39.62
N ILE A 51 0.44 5.29 38.73
CA ILE A 51 -0.67 5.74 37.87
C ILE A 51 -1.92 5.85 38.74
N VAL A 52 -2.26 7.08 39.12
CA VAL A 52 -3.43 7.37 39.96
C VAL A 52 -4.65 7.57 39.06
N ALA A 53 -5.78 6.95 39.43
CA ALA A 53 -7.04 7.18 38.75
C ALA A 53 -7.43 8.66 38.86
N VAL A 54 -7.67 9.32 37.72
CA VAL A 54 -8.06 10.72 37.68
C VAL A 54 -9.50 10.86 38.17
N SER A 55 -9.70 11.67 39.21
CA SER A 55 -11.03 11.99 39.74
C SER A 55 -11.95 12.53 38.64
N ARG A 56 -13.17 11.99 38.55
CA ARG A 56 -14.22 12.50 37.67
C ARG A 56 -15.03 13.64 38.29
N ASN A 57 -14.74 13.97 39.55
CA ASN A 57 -15.37 15.08 40.27
C ASN A 57 -14.62 16.39 40.12
N GLU A 58 -13.46 16.37 39.44
CA GLU A 58 -12.63 17.53 39.17
C GLU A 58 -12.55 17.81 37.66
N PRO A 59 -12.28 19.06 37.25
CA PRO A 59 -12.15 19.39 35.85
C PRO A 59 -11.03 18.59 35.16
N LEU A 60 -11.39 17.83 34.13
CA LEU A 60 -10.44 17.00 33.40
C LEU A 60 -9.57 17.86 32.48
N VAL A 61 -8.26 17.83 32.75
CA VAL A 61 -7.27 18.55 31.94
C VAL A 61 -6.89 17.69 30.73
N PRO A 62 -6.98 18.22 29.50
CA PRO A 62 -6.57 17.50 28.31
C PRO A 62 -5.05 17.29 28.29
N SER A 63 -4.63 16.11 27.86
CA SER A 63 -3.23 15.81 27.53
C SER A 63 -2.70 16.73 26.43
N PHE A 64 -1.38 16.84 26.28
CA PHE A 64 -0.76 17.63 25.21
C PHE A 64 -1.28 17.26 23.80
N ALA A 65 -1.50 15.97 23.54
CA ALA A 65 -2.07 15.52 22.27
C ALA A 65 -3.52 16.02 22.08
N GLN A 66 -4.33 15.96 23.13
CA GLN A 66 -5.72 16.45 23.11
C GLN A 66 -5.79 17.99 23.03
N GLN A 67 -4.87 18.71 23.67
CA GLN A 67 -4.75 20.17 23.55
C GLN A 67 -4.43 20.57 22.11
N ARG A 68 -3.55 19.82 21.44
CA ARG A 68 -3.25 20.01 20.02
C ARG A 68 -4.48 19.76 19.14
N ILE A 69 -5.24 18.69 19.41
CA ILE A 69 -6.49 18.38 18.68
C ILE A 69 -7.54 19.49 18.87
N TRP A 70 -7.65 20.08 20.06
CA TRP A 70 -8.55 21.21 20.31
C TRP A 70 -8.07 22.54 19.68
N PHE A 71 -6.76 22.74 19.60
CA PHE A 71 -6.16 23.97 19.05
C PHE A 71 -6.26 24.03 17.51
N LEU A 72 -6.15 22.89 16.82
CA LEU A 72 -6.14 22.85 15.36
C LEU A 72 -7.43 23.43 14.71
N PRO A 73 -8.65 23.09 15.17
CA PRO A 73 -9.89 23.69 14.67
C PRO A 73 -10.04 25.20 14.92
N GLN A 74 -9.27 25.79 15.83
CA GLN A 74 -9.27 27.25 16.07
C GLN A 74 -8.37 28.01 15.10
N LEU A 75 -7.39 27.33 14.50
CA LEU A 75 -6.55 27.89 13.45
C LEU A 75 -7.19 27.76 12.06
N ASP A 76 -8.05 26.76 11.89
CA ASP A 76 -8.73 26.40 10.65
C ASP A 76 -10.16 25.96 10.98
N GLU A 77 -11.06 26.94 11.08
CA GLU A 77 -12.47 26.71 11.42
C GLU A 77 -13.12 25.81 10.34
N GLY A 78 -13.45 24.57 10.72
CA GLY A 78 -14.04 23.57 9.82
C GLY A 78 -13.10 22.44 9.38
N SER A 79 -11.88 22.38 9.90
CA SER A 79 -10.91 21.33 9.56
C SER A 79 -11.41 19.91 9.84
N THR A 80 -11.43 19.04 8.83
CA THR A 80 -11.86 17.62 8.93
C THR A 80 -10.69 16.64 9.03
N ASN A 81 -9.47 17.12 9.29
CA ASN A 81 -8.24 16.32 9.21
C ASN A 81 -8.16 15.09 10.13
N TYR A 82 -9.02 15.02 11.16
CA TYR A 82 -9.12 13.88 12.08
C TYR A 82 -10.46 13.14 11.95
N HIS A 83 -11.26 13.45 10.93
CA HIS A 83 -12.45 12.66 10.59
C HIS A 83 -12.03 11.49 9.71
N ILE A 84 -12.32 10.28 10.15
CA ILE A 84 -12.12 9.05 9.37
C ILE A 84 -13.50 8.62 8.87
N PRO A 85 -13.92 9.01 7.66
CA PRO A 85 -15.22 8.61 7.15
C PRO A 85 -15.23 7.11 6.84
N LEU A 86 -16.35 6.45 7.17
CA LEU A 86 -16.61 5.06 6.81
C LEU A 86 -17.94 4.99 6.06
N ALA A 87 -17.97 4.21 4.98
CA ALA A 87 -19.19 3.90 4.23
C ALA A 87 -19.51 2.42 4.36
N LEU A 88 -20.77 2.09 4.69
CA LEU A 88 -21.26 0.73 4.84
C LEU A 88 -22.51 0.52 3.98
N ARG A 89 -22.56 -0.56 3.23
CA ARG A 89 -23.74 -0.94 2.44
C ARG A 89 -24.56 -1.98 3.19
N LEU A 90 -25.78 -1.62 3.57
CA LEU A 90 -26.71 -2.51 4.28
C LEU A 90 -27.72 -3.10 3.28
N ARG A 91 -28.06 -4.38 3.43
CA ARG A 91 -29.10 -5.06 2.62
C ARG A 91 -30.24 -5.51 3.53
N GLY A 92 -31.48 -5.24 3.12
CA GLY A 92 -32.68 -5.57 3.88
C GLY A 92 -33.40 -4.36 4.48
N VAL A 93 -34.39 -4.60 5.33
CA VAL A 93 -35.17 -3.55 5.99
C VAL A 93 -34.40 -3.03 7.20
N LEU A 94 -34.09 -1.73 7.21
CA LEU A 94 -33.44 -1.09 8.35
C LEU A 94 -34.47 -0.76 9.45
N ASP A 95 -34.39 -1.44 10.59
CA ASP A 95 -35.08 -1.02 11.81
C ASP A 95 -34.32 0.15 12.45
N ARG A 96 -34.76 1.35 12.12
CA ARG A 96 -34.18 2.62 12.59
C ARG A 96 -34.20 2.74 14.10
N SER A 97 -35.26 2.26 14.73
CA SER A 97 -35.41 2.35 16.19
C SER A 97 -34.45 1.39 16.89
N ALA A 98 -34.25 0.18 16.38
CA ALA A 98 -33.23 -0.75 16.90
C ALA A 98 -31.81 -0.24 16.70
N TRP A 99 -31.53 0.36 15.55
CA TRP A 99 -30.24 0.93 15.23
C TRP A 99 -29.88 2.11 16.15
N GLN A 100 -30.78 3.10 16.31
CA GLN A 100 -30.57 4.21 17.24
C GLN A 100 -30.35 3.73 18.68
N ARG A 101 -31.18 2.79 19.17
CA ARG A 101 -31.01 2.21 20.52
C ARG A 101 -29.63 1.55 20.70
N SER A 102 -29.10 0.93 19.66
CA SER A 102 -27.79 0.29 19.71
C SER A 102 -26.67 1.32 19.81
N LEU A 103 -26.76 2.41 19.05
CA LEU A 103 -25.82 3.52 19.11
C LEU A 103 -25.86 4.24 20.45
N ASP A 104 -27.05 4.52 20.99
CA ASP A 104 -27.21 5.15 22.29
C ASP A 104 -26.63 4.30 23.42
N ARG A 105 -26.73 2.97 23.30
CA ARG A 105 -26.13 2.04 24.28
C ARG A 105 -24.60 2.05 24.23
N LEU A 106 -24.01 2.16 23.04
CA LEU A 106 -22.56 2.33 22.87
C LEU A 106 -22.10 3.67 23.42
N PHE A 107 -22.81 4.75 23.08
CA PHE A 107 -22.55 6.10 23.58
C PHE A 107 -22.58 6.15 25.10
N ALA A 108 -23.65 5.62 25.73
CA ALA A 108 -23.76 5.57 27.18
C ALA A 108 -22.61 4.79 27.84
N ARG A 109 -22.24 3.63 27.28
CA ARG A 109 -21.19 2.74 27.82
C ARG A 109 -19.79 3.33 27.75
N HIS A 110 -19.46 4.14 26.75
CA HIS A 110 -18.07 4.54 26.46
C HIS A 110 -17.83 6.05 26.64
N GLU A 111 -17.13 6.45 27.71
CA GLU A 111 -16.77 7.86 27.97
C GLU A 111 -15.99 8.51 26.81
N ALA A 112 -15.17 7.74 26.09
CA ALA A 112 -14.40 8.24 24.96
C ALA A 112 -15.30 8.80 23.84
N LEU A 113 -16.49 8.22 23.63
CA LEU A 113 -17.48 8.70 22.64
C LEU A 113 -18.26 9.92 23.13
N ARG A 114 -18.17 10.23 24.43
CA ARG A 114 -18.89 11.32 25.09
C ARG A 114 -17.97 12.46 25.51
N SER A 115 -16.67 12.34 25.25
CA SER A 115 -15.67 13.32 25.64
C SER A 115 -15.61 14.43 24.59
N VAL A 116 -15.95 15.66 25.00
CA VAL A 116 -15.86 16.86 24.18
C VAL A 116 -14.86 17.83 24.78
N PHE A 117 -14.29 18.70 23.94
CA PHE A 117 -13.38 19.75 24.41
C PHE A 117 -14.14 21.07 24.54
N VAL A 118 -14.15 21.63 25.74
CA VAL A 118 -14.79 22.92 26.03
C VAL A 118 -13.73 23.95 26.42
N ALA A 119 -13.95 25.20 26.04
CA ALA A 119 -13.10 26.31 26.44
C ALA A 119 -13.62 26.90 27.77
N SER A 120 -12.82 26.85 28.83
CA SER A 120 -13.12 27.52 30.10
C SER A 120 -11.95 28.43 30.44
N GLU A 121 -12.21 29.73 30.61
CA GLU A 121 -11.19 30.76 30.89
C GLU A 121 -10.01 30.75 29.88
N GLY A 122 -10.31 30.50 28.60
CA GLY A 122 -9.29 30.49 27.53
C GLY A 122 -8.39 29.25 27.50
N LYS A 123 -8.67 28.23 28.32
CA LYS A 123 -7.95 26.94 28.31
C LYS A 123 -8.89 25.78 27.95
N PRO A 124 -8.40 24.78 27.20
CA PRO A 124 -9.21 23.60 26.91
C PRO A 124 -9.40 22.73 28.14
N ARG A 125 -10.62 22.22 28.30
CA ARG A 125 -10.99 21.20 29.28
C ARG A 125 -11.72 20.07 28.57
N VAL A 126 -11.62 18.86 29.14
CA VAL A 126 -12.44 17.73 28.71
C VAL A 126 -13.72 17.73 29.51
N GLU A 127 -14.85 17.79 28.83
CA GLU A 127 -16.17 17.56 29.41
C GLU A 127 -16.69 16.23 28.91
N VAL A 128 -17.22 15.42 29.82
CA VAL A 128 -17.82 14.13 29.47
C VAL A 128 -19.34 14.31 29.50
N LEU A 129 -19.96 14.26 28.32
CA LEU A 129 -21.41 14.40 28.16
C LEU A 129 -22.17 13.31 28.92
N PRO A 130 -23.38 13.59 29.41
CA PRO A 130 -24.17 12.61 30.13
C PRO A 130 -24.54 11.42 29.23
N PRO A 131 -24.61 10.19 29.77
CA PRO A 131 -24.91 9.00 28.97
C PRO A 131 -26.29 9.05 28.30
N GLU A 132 -27.24 9.78 28.89
CA GLU A 132 -28.59 10.01 28.35
C GLU A 132 -28.67 11.02 27.20
N ALA A 133 -27.58 11.73 26.85
CA ALA A 133 -27.59 12.65 25.72
C ALA A 133 -27.78 11.94 24.36
N GLY A 134 -27.46 10.65 24.28
CA GLY A 134 -27.55 9.86 23.05
C GLY A 134 -26.54 10.26 21.97
N LEU A 135 -26.35 9.42 20.96
CA LEU A 135 -25.50 9.77 19.83
C LEU A 135 -26.32 10.57 18.81
N PRO A 136 -25.96 11.83 18.50
CA PRO A 136 -26.70 12.62 17.52
C PRO A 136 -26.52 12.01 16.12
N VAL A 137 -27.64 11.63 15.48
CA VAL A 137 -27.67 11.15 14.11
C VAL A 137 -28.41 12.16 13.24
N LEU A 138 -27.76 12.57 12.15
CA LEU A 138 -28.41 13.28 11.05
C LEU A 138 -28.77 12.27 9.96
N GLU A 139 -30.05 12.23 9.59
CA GLU A 139 -30.53 11.36 8.51
C GLU A 139 -30.88 12.20 7.28
N HIS A 140 -30.36 11.77 6.12
CA HIS A 140 -30.70 12.34 4.82
C HIS A 140 -31.38 11.28 3.97
N ASP A 141 -32.66 11.47 3.66
CA ASP A 141 -33.40 10.60 2.75
C ASP A 141 -33.21 11.07 1.31
N LEU A 142 -32.51 10.26 0.51
CA LEU A 142 -32.16 10.59 -0.87
C LEU A 142 -32.95 9.76 -1.90
N ARG A 143 -33.99 9.01 -1.48
CA ARG A 143 -34.73 8.09 -2.36
C ARG A 143 -35.42 8.78 -3.55
N ASP A 144 -35.87 10.02 -3.36
CA ASP A 144 -36.55 10.81 -4.39
C ASP A 144 -35.59 11.74 -5.15
N ARG A 145 -34.28 11.60 -4.96
CA ARG A 145 -33.27 12.39 -5.64
C ARG A 145 -32.80 11.64 -6.90
N PRO A 146 -33.08 12.16 -8.11
CA PRO A 146 -32.83 11.45 -9.38
C PRO A 146 -31.34 11.19 -9.67
N ASP A 147 -30.45 11.72 -8.84
CA ASP A 147 -28.99 11.75 -8.96
C ASP A 147 -28.25 11.03 -7.82
N ALA A 148 -28.96 10.42 -6.86
CA ALA A 148 -28.38 9.98 -5.59
C ALA A 148 -27.29 8.89 -5.68
N GLU A 149 -27.28 8.05 -6.72
CA GLU A 149 -26.33 6.92 -6.82
C GLU A 149 -25.47 6.89 -8.10
N ALA A 150 -25.63 7.81 -9.06
CA ALA A 150 -24.99 7.68 -10.39
C ALA A 150 -24.42 8.96 -11.05
N ALA A 151 -24.54 10.14 -10.43
CA ALA A 151 -24.05 11.38 -11.05
C ALA A 151 -22.58 11.65 -10.71
N LEU A 152 -21.68 11.44 -11.67
CA LEU A 152 -20.32 11.99 -11.59
C LEU A 152 -20.38 13.49 -11.93
N LEU A 153 -19.89 14.35 -11.04
CA LEU A 153 -19.81 15.79 -11.28
C LEU A 153 -18.39 16.15 -11.71
N ASN A 154 -18.25 16.87 -12.82
CA ASN A 154 -17.04 17.62 -13.08
C ASN A 154 -17.25 19.05 -12.55
N VAL A 155 -16.45 19.45 -11.58
CA VAL A 155 -16.54 20.77 -10.93
C VAL A 155 -15.27 21.56 -11.21
N TYR A 156 -15.41 22.88 -11.28
CA TYR A 156 -14.30 23.79 -11.50
C TYR A 156 -14.49 25.05 -10.68
N GLY A 157 -13.44 25.44 -9.96
CA GLY A 157 -13.29 26.77 -9.40
C GLY A 157 -11.85 27.01 -8.96
N PRO A 158 -11.34 28.25 -9.06
CA PRO A 158 -10.15 28.66 -8.33
C PRO A 158 -10.47 28.84 -6.84
N THR A 159 -9.46 28.70 -5.97
CA THR A 159 -9.58 28.95 -4.53
C THR A 159 -10.18 30.33 -4.23
N GLU A 160 -9.84 31.32 -5.03
CA GLU A 160 -10.31 32.70 -4.94
C GLU A 160 -11.80 32.88 -5.27
N ALA A 161 -12.46 31.84 -5.77
CA ALA A 161 -13.91 31.79 -5.99
C ALA A 161 -14.62 30.77 -5.06
N THR A 162 -13.96 30.33 -3.98
CA THR A 162 -14.50 29.44 -2.94
C THR A 162 -14.85 28.04 -3.43
N ILE A 163 -13.82 27.19 -3.54
CA ILE A 163 -13.91 25.77 -3.95
C ILE A 163 -14.31 25.63 -5.43
N ASP A 164 -15.59 25.76 -5.75
CA ASP A 164 -16.15 25.51 -7.07
C ASP A 164 -17.01 26.69 -7.52
N ALA A 165 -16.88 27.07 -8.79
CA ALA A 165 -17.64 28.14 -9.43
C ALA A 165 -18.58 27.61 -10.52
N THR A 166 -18.25 26.48 -11.14
CA THR A 166 -19.06 25.82 -12.16
C THR A 166 -19.15 24.32 -11.92
N ALA A 167 -20.26 23.72 -12.35
CA ALA A 167 -20.47 22.28 -12.25
C ALA A 167 -21.10 21.73 -13.53
N TRP A 168 -20.66 20.54 -13.92
CA TRP A 168 -21.22 19.74 -15.00
C TRP A 168 -21.62 18.36 -14.49
N VAL A 169 -22.85 17.95 -14.79
CA VAL A 169 -23.36 16.63 -14.42
C VAL A 169 -23.08 15.65 -15.55
N TYR A 170 -22.23 14.66 -15.32
CA TYR A 170 -22.07 13.54 -16.24
C TYR A 170 -23.36 12.71 -16.27
N SER A 171 -23.82 12.40 -17.48
CA SER A 171 -24.89 11.42 -17.70
C SER A 171 -24.32 10.27 -18.53
N ALA A 172 -24.53 9.04 -18.06
CA ALA A 172 -24.03 7.84 -18.72
C ALA A 172 -24.47 7.80 -20.19
N GLY A 173 -23.53 7.55 -21.11
CA GLY A 173 -23.76 7.50 -22.56
C GLY A 173 -23.29 8.73 -23.35
N LEU A 174 -22.84 9.80 -22.68
CA LEU A 174 -22.18 10.94 -23.32
C LEU A 174 -20.69 10.65 -23.57
N ASN A 175 -20.33 10.29 -24.80
CA ASN A 175 -18.93 10.17 -25.21
C ASN A 175 -18.44 11.53 -25.75
N ARG A 176 -17.79 12.34 -24.90
CA ARG A 176 -17.15 13.60 -25.30
C ARG A 176 -15.62 13.49 -25.16
N PRO A 177 -14.84 13.94 -26.16
CA PRO A 177 -13.38 13.92 -26.08
C PRO A 177 -12.83 14.93 -25.06
N VAL A 178 -13.58 15.99 -24.75
CA VAL A 178 -13.25 16.99 -23.73
C VAL A 178 -14.44 17.14 -22.80
N VAL A 179 -14.21 16.95 -21.49
CA VAL A 179 -15.24 17.08 -20.46
C VAL A 179 -15.44 18.57 -20.13
N PRO A 180 -16.66 19.13 -20.30
CA PRO A 180 -16.94 20.52 -19.95
C PRO A 180 -16.78 20.77 -18.44
N ILE A 181 -16.44 22.01 -18.07
CA ILE A 181 -16.49 22.48 -16.68
C ILE A 181 -17.89 22.95 -16.26
N GLY A 182 -18.84 22.95 -17.21
CA GLY A 182 -20.27 23.05 -16.92
C GLY A 182 -20.80 24.47 -16.86
N ARG A 183 -21.76 24.70 -15.97
CA ARG A 183 -22.44 26.01 -15.83
C ARG A 183 -22.17 26.62 -14.46
N PRO A 184 -22.28 27.96 -14.32
CA PRO A 184 -22.14 28.61 -13.02
C PRO A 184 -23.08 28.01 -11.97
N ILE A 185 -22.56 27.82 -10.75
CA ILE A 185 -23.37 27.41 -9.60
C ILE A 185 -24.24 28.57 -9.10
N ALA A 186 -25.10 28.30 -8.12
CA ALA A 186 -25.98 29.32 -7.55
C ALA A 186 -25.19 30.54 -7.05
N ASN A 187 -25.70 31.75 -7.32
CA ASN A 187 -25.12 33.03 -6.93
C ASN A 187 -23.70 33.32 -7.49
N THR A 188 -23.29 32.59 -8.53
CA THR A 188 -22.03 32.80 -9.25
C THR A 188 -22.30 33.28 -10.67
N ARG A 189 -21.51 34.24 -11.14
CA ARG A 189 -21.51 34.72 -12.53
C ARG A 189 -20.17 34.39 -13.18
N VAL A 190 -20.20 33.98 -14.45
CA VAL A 190 -18.97 33.73 -15.23
C VAL A 190 -19.00 34.55 -16.51
N TYR A 191 -17.97 35.36 -16.70
CA TYR A 191 -17.77 36.19 -17.88
C TYR A 191 -16.55 35.69 -18.65
N LEU A 192 -16.64 35.66 -19.98
CA LEU A 192 -15.49 35.43 -20.85
C LEU A 192 -15.15 36.75 -21.52
N LEU A 193 -13.99 37.31 -21.20
CA LEU A 193 -13.59 38.65 -21.62
C LEU A 193 -12.41 38.61 -22.60
N ASP A 194 -12.33 39.59 -23.48
CA ASP A 194 -11.18 39.85 -24.34
C ASP A 194 -10.09 40.67 -23.63
N ALA A 195 -9.00 40.99 -24.35
CA ALA A 195 -7.89 41.78 -23.83
C ALA A 195 -8.25 43.23 -23.44
N HIS A 196 -9.43 43.72 -23.86
CA HIS A 196 -9.96 45.04 -23.53
C HIS A 196 -10.99 44.99 -22.39
N GLY A 197 -11.26 43.81 -21.84
CA GLY A 197 -12.26 43.61 -20.78
C GLY A 197 -13.70 43.58 -21.27
N ALA A 198 -13.92 43.43 -22.59
CA ALA A 198 -15.25 43.32 -23.16
C ALA A 198 -15.68 41.84 -23.30
N PRO A 199 -16.97 41.49 -23.13
CA PRO A 199 -17.45 40.13 -23.34
C PRO A 199 -17.20 39.62 -24.76
N VAL A 200 -16.64 38.42 -24.89
CA VAL A 200 -16.43 37.79 -26.20
C VAL A 200 -17.75 37.26 -26.78
N PRO A 201 -17.90 37.16 -28.12
CA PRO A 201 -19.05 36.51 -28.74
C PRO A 201 -19.21 35.06 -28.28
N PHE A 202 -20.46 34.59 -28.24
CA PHE A 202 -20.76 33.21 -27.85
C PHE A 202 -20.02 32.19 -28.74
N GLY A 203 -19.30 31.25 -28.13
CA GLY A 203 -18.44 30.28 -28.81
C GLY A 203 -16.98 30.72 -29.01
N ALA A 204 -16.67 32.01 -28.88
CA ALA A 204 -15.30 32.50 -28.94
C ALA A 204 -14.53 32.18 -27.66
N VAL A 205 -13.19 32.12 -27.78
CA VAL A 205 -12.29 31.94 -26.63
C VAL A 205 -12.11 33.29 -25.94
N GLY A 206 -12.30 33.30 -24.62
CA GLY A 206 -12.02 34.45 -23.77
C GLY A 206 -11.33 34.03 -22.47
N GLU A 207 -10.75 35.01 -21.78
CA GLU A 207 -10.26 34.83 -20.42
C GLU A 207 -11.46 34.76 -19.46
N LEU A 208 -11.44 33.79 -18.55
CA LEU A 208 -12.52 33.51 -17.62
C LEU A 208 -12.43 34.43 -16.39
N TYR A 209 -13.53 35.12 -16.08
CA TYR A 209 -13.69 35.95 -14.89
C TYR A 209 -14.89 35.47 -14.09
N ILE A 210 -14.76 35.46 -12.76
CA ILE A 210 -15.81 34.96 -11.86
C ILE A 210 -16.30 36.09 -10.97
N GLY A 211 -17.61 36.36 -11.00
CA GLY A 211 -18.29 37.31 -10.13
C GLY A 211 -19.29 36.63 -9.21
N GLY A 212 -19.88 37.40 -8.29
CA GLY A 212 -20.94 36.93 -7.39
C GLY A 212 -20.45 36.55 -5.99
N ALA A 213 -21.28 35.81 -5.26
CA ALA A 213 -21.12 35.62 -3.81
C ALA A 213 -19.87 34.80 -3.41
N GLY A 214 -19.38 33.93 -4.30
CA GLY A 214 -18.21 33.09 -4.06
C GLY A 214 -16.86 33.81 -4.15
N VAL A 215 -16.81 35.06 -4.63
CA VAL A 215 -15.56 35.80 -4.81
C VAL A 215 -14.94 36.15 -3.45
N ALA A 216 -13.71 35.69 -3.23
CA ALA A 216 -12.98 35.86 -1.97
C ALA A 216 -12.76 37.34 -1.62
N ARG A 217 -12.52 37.62 -0.33
CA ARG A 217 -12.22 38.98 0.14
C ARG A 217 -10.93 39.55 -0.48
N GLY A 218 -9.97 38.71 -0.80
CA GLY A 218 -8.67 39.08 -1.36
C GLY A 218 -7.56 38.23 -0.78
N TYR A 219 -6.31 38.58 -1.10
CA TYR A 219 -5.13 37.93 -0.55
C TYR A 219 -4.71 38.58 0.78
N LEU A 220 -4.48 37.75 1.80
CA LEU A 220 -4.09 38.20 3.14
C LEU A 220 -2.79 39.02 3.08
N ASN A 221 -2.83 40.26 3.58
CA ASN A 221 -1.68 41.18 3.64
C ASN A 221 -1.02 41.49 2.28
N ARG A 222 -1.75 41.31 1.16
CA ARG A 222 -1.27 41.61 -0.20
C ARG A 222 -2.27 42.50 -0.94
N PRO A 223 -2.40 43.79 -0.54
CA PRO A 223 -3.39 44.69 -1.12
C PRO A 223 -3.16 44.97 -2.61
N GLU A 224 -1.90 45.07 -3.05
CA GLU A 224 -1.54 45.31 -4.44
C GLU A 224 -1.97 44.15 -5.34
N LEU A 225 -1.62 42.91 -4.97
CA LEU A 225 -2.05 41.71 -5.70
C LEU A 225 -3.57 41.51 -5.65
N THR A 226 -4.20 41.89 -4.53
CA THR A 226 -5.67 41.88 -4.42
C THR A 226 -6.29 42.85 -5.42
N ALA A 227 -5.78 44.06 -5.54
CA ALA A 227 -6.27 45.04 -6.51
C ALA A 227 -6.02 44.60 -7.97
N GLU A 228 -4.93 43.88 -8.23
CA GLU A 228 -4.62 43.34 -9.56
C GLU A 228 -5.61 42.24 -9.99
N ARG A 229 -6.01 41.35 -9.07
CA ARG A 229 -6.81 40.15 -9.40
C ARG A 229 -8.30 40.26 -9.07
N PHE A 230 -8.69 41.10 -8.13
CA PHE A 230 -10.08 41.32 -7.73
C PHE A 230 -10.54 42.71 -8.18
N LEU A 231 -11.07 42.76 -9.40
CA LEU A 231 -11.47 43.99 -10.09
C LEU A 231 -12.92 44.36 -9.72
N ALA A 232 -13.30 45.61 -9.94
CA ALA A 232 -14.71 45.99 -9.90
C ALA A 232 -15.50 45.25 -11.00
N ASP A 233 -16.71 44.77 -10.71
CA ASP A 233 -17.58 44.12 -11.70
C ASP A 233 -18.34 45.19 -12.50
N PRO A 234 -18.00 45.45 -13.78
CA PRO A 234 -18.72 46.45 -14.58
C PRO A 234 -20.08 45.93 -15.10
N PHE A 235 -20.38 44.64 -14.90
CA PHE A 235 -21.57 43.98 -15.42
C PHE A 235 -22.63 43.73 -14.34
N SER A 236 -22.37 44.16 -13.09
CA SER A 236 -23.30 44.03 -11.98
C SER A 236 -23.86 45.39 -11.56
N ASP A 237 -25.17 45.43 -11.31
CA ASP A 237 -25.85 46.59 -10.74
C ASP A 237 -25.64 46.73 -9.21
N GLU A 238 -25.01 45.73 -8.58
CA GLU A 238 -24.73 45.75 -7.14
C GLU A 238 -23.55 46.65 -6.80
N THR A 239 -23.76 47.58 -5.86
CA THR A 239 -22.72 48.49 -5.40
C THR A 239 -21.59 47.72 -4.72
N GLY A 240 -20.36 47.87 -5.23
CA GLY A 240 -19.18 47.19 -4.69
C GLY A 240 -19.00 45.75 -5.16
N ALA A 241 -19.76 45.31 -6.17
CA ALA A 241 -19.54 44.02 -6.81
C ALA A 241 -18.12 43.89 -7.39
N ARG A 242 -17.55 42.69 -7.30
CA ARG A 242 -16.20 42.39 -7.76
C ARG A 242 -16.18 41.15 -8.63
N ILE A 243 -15.25 41.13 -9.59
CA ILE A 243 -14.89 39.97 -10.39
C ILE A 243 -13.45 39.54 -10.09
N TYR A 244 -13.22 38.24 -10.05
CA TYR A 244 -11.90 37.65 -9.95
C TYR A 244 -11.37 37.25 -11.33
N LYS A 245 -10.15 37.69 -11.64
CA LYS A 245 -9.40 37.36 -12.87
C LYS A 245 -8.66 36.04 -12.71
N THR A 246 -9.10 34.99 -13.40
CA THR A 246 -8.60 33.61 -13.19
C THR A 246 -7.29 33.27 -13.89
N GLY A 247 -6.99 33.94 -15.01
CA GLY A 247 -5.95 33.52 -15.95
C GLY A 247 -6.31 32.28 -16.79
N ASP A 248 -7.51 31.73 -16.63
CA ASP A 248 -7.97 30.57 -17.39
C ASP A 248 -8.61 30.99 -18.73
N LEU A 249 -8.42 30.18 -19.77
CA LEU A 249 -9.06 30.35 -21.07
C LEU A 249 -10.20 29.35 -21.21
N ALA A 250 -11.36 29.83 -21.64
CA ALA A 250 -12.54 29.00 -21.85
C ALA A 250 -13.38 29.50 -23.02
N ARG A 251 -14.36 28.69 -23.43
CA ARG A 251 -15.43 29.09 -24.35
C ARG A 251 -16.77 28.50 -23.94
N TYR A 252 -17.86 29.19 -24.26
CA TYR A 252 -19.20 28.61 -24.16
C TYR A 252 -19.47 27.65 -25.34
N LEU A 253 -20.00 26.48 -25.03
CA LEU A 253 -20.53 25.52 -26.00
C LEU A 253 -21.99 25.85 -26.34
N PRO A 254 -22.52 25.39 -27.49
CA PRO A 254 -23.92 25.61 -27.89
C PRO A 254 -24.97 25.18 -26.85
N ASP A 255 -24.64 24.21 -26.01
CA ASP A 255 -25.49 23.74 -24.92
C ASP A 255 -25.39 24.60 -23.65
N GLY A 256 -24.67 25.72 -23.69
CA GLY A 256 -24.46 26.64 -22.56
C GLY A 256 -23.45 26.16 -21.52
N ASN A 257 -22.80 25.00 -21.70
CA ASN A 257 -21.69 24.59 -20.84
C ASN A 257 -20.40 25.30 -21.24
N LEU A 258 -19.49 25.47 -20.29
CA LEU A 258 -18.15 25.99 -20.50
C LEU A 258 -17.17 24.86 -20.78
N GLU A 259 -16.33 25.03 -21.79
CA GLU A 259 -15.18 24.18 -22.09
C GLU A 259 -13.90 24.91 -21.64
N PHE A 260 -13.08 24.22 -20.84
CA PHE A 260 -11.78 24.71 -20.38
C PHE A 260 -10.71 24.43 -21.43
N LEU A 261 -9.93 25.45 -21.80
CA LEU A 261 -8.95 25.39 -22.90
C LEU A 261 -7.49 25.52 -22.42
N GLY A 262 -7.28 25.83 -21.15
CA GLY A 262 -5.95 25.99 -20.55
C GLY A 262 -5.79 27.31 -19.83
N ARG A 263 -4.55 27.74 -19.65
CA ARG A 263 -4.19 28.99 -18.99
C ARG A 263 -3.54 29.97 -19.97
N ASN A 264 -3.69 31.26 -19.72
CA ASN A 264 -3.00 32.31 -20.46
C ASN A 264 -1.64 32.69 -19.83
N ASP A 265 -1.31 32.11 -18.67
CA ASP A 265 -0.07 32.30 -17.93
C ASP A 265 0.71 30.98 -17.81
N ASP A 266 1.82 31.02 -17.07
CA ASP A 266 2.77 29.91 -16.93
C ASP A 266 2.42 28.92 -15.82
N GLN A 267 1.30 29.14 -15.13
CA GLN A 267 0.89 28.28 -14.04
C GLN A 267 0.45 26.91 -14.56
N VAL A 268 0.77 25.86 -13.80
CA VAL A 268 0.49 24.48 -14.21
C VAL A 268 -0.28 23.74 -13.13
N LYS A 269 -1.19 22.86 -13.55
CA LYS A 269 -1.81 21.85 -12.67
C LYS A 269 -1.09 20.53 -12.89
N ILE A 270 -0.38 20.07 -11.86
CA ILE A 270 0.29 18.77 -11.84
C ILE A 270 -0.32 17.96 -10.71
N ARG A 271 -1.01 16.86 -11.06
CA ARG A 271 -1.58 15.90 -10.09
C ARG A 271 -2.45 16.55 -9.01
N GLY A 272 -3.26 17.54 -9.40
CA GLY A 272 -4.16 18.27 -8.51
C GLY A 272 -3.54 19.49 -7.81
N PHE A 273 -2.21 19.63 -7.82
CA PHE A 273 -1.53 20.80 -7.28
C PHE A 273 -1.43 21.92 -8.31
N ARG A 274 -1.78 23.13 -7.87
CA ARG A 274 -1.62 24.37 -8.62
C ARG A 274 -0.21 24.91 -8.31
N ILE A 275 0.67 24.88 -9.30
CA ILE A 275 2.09 25.19 -9.14
C ILE A 275 2.44 26.40 -10.01
N GLU A 276 3.16 27.35 -9.43
CA GLU A 276 3.73 28.52 -10.10
C GLU A 276 5.21 28.25 -10.40
N PRO A 277 5.61 27.87 -11.63
CA PRO A 277 7.01 27.56 -11.92
C PRO A 277 7.96 28.74 -11.66
N GLY A 278 7.46 29.98 -11.78
CA GLY A 278 8.21 31.19 -11.46
C GLY A 278 8.62 31.29 -9.98
N GLU A 279 7.82 30.76 -9.05
CA GLU A 279 8.16 30.73 -7.62
C GLU A 279 9.37 29.82 -7.38
N ILE A 280 9.38 28.66 -8.03
CA ILE A 280 10.47 27.69 -7.94
C ILE A 280 11.74 28.27 -8.58
N ALA A 281 11.62 28.91 -9.74
CA ALA A 281 12.73 29.59 -10.41
C ALA A 281 13.33 30.71 -9.53
N ALA A 282 12.50 31.49 -8.83
CA ALA A 282 12.97 32.52 -7.92
C ALA A 282 13.77 31.93 -6.74
N ARG A 283 13.30 30.81 -6.16
CA ARG A 283 14.03 30.08 -5.10
C ARG A 283 15.33 29.46 -5.59
N LEU A 284 15.42 29.03 -6.84
CA LEU A 284 16.65 28.53 -7.44
C LEU A 284 17.71 29.62 -7.58
N ILE A 285 17.33 30.82 -8.01
CA ILE A 285 18.23 31.96 -8.20
C ILE A 285 18.86 32.44 -6.88
N GLU A 286 18.24 32.14 -5.74
CA GLU A 286 18.81 32.44 -4.41
C GLU A 286 20.04 31.56 -4.08
N HIS A 287 20.26 30.45 -4.78
CA HIS A 287 21.42 29.59 -4.58
C HIS A 287 22.67 30.17 -5.27
N ALA A 288 23.81 30.20 -4.57
CA ALA A 288 25.04 30.87 -5.04
C ALA A 288 25.59 30.37 -6.38
N TRP A 289 25.24 29.13 -6.76
CA TRP A 289 25.65 28.53 -8.04
C TRP A 289 24.77 28.91 -9.23
N VAL A 290 23.58 29.49 -9.02
CA VAL A 290 22.60 29.73 -10.08
C VAL A 290 22.59 31.20 -10.47
N ARG A 291 22.91 31.49 -11.73
CA ARG A 291 22.80 32.83 -12.31
C ARG A 291 21.40 33.09 -12.87
N GLU A 292 20.86 32.12 -13.60
CA GLU A 292 19.55 32.18 -14.23
C GLU A 292 18.85 30.82 -14.09
N ALA A 293 17.53 30.83 -13.89
CA ALA A 293 16.74 29.61 -13.81
C ALA A 293 15.37 29.77 -14.49
N VAL A 294 14.92 28.68 -15.10
CA VAL A 294 13.56 28.53 -15.64
C VAL A 294 13.05 27.15 -15.24
N VAL A 295 11.81 27.09 -14.76
CA VAL A 295 11.13 25.82 -14.46
C VAL A 295 9.97 25.64 -15.42
N VAL A 296 9.83 24.44 -15.98
CA VAL A 296 8.73 24.08 -16.88
C VAL A 296 8.15 22.73 -16.52
N ALA A 297 6.85 22.56 -16.80
CA ALA A 297 6.23 21.24 -16.76
C ALA A 297 6.45 20.52 -18.09
N ARG A 298 7.10 19.36 -18.06
CA ARG A 298 7.29 18.48 -19.23
C ARG A 298 6.47 17.21 -19.10
N GLN A 299 6.20 16.58 -20.24
CA GLN A 299 5.54 15.29 -20.35
C GLN A 299 6.32 14.43 -21.36
N ASP A 300 6.90 13.35 -20.88
CA ASP A 300 7.96 12.61 -21.56
C ASP A 300 7.42 11.20 -21.83
N ARG A 301 6.90 10.98 -23.05
CA ARG A 301 6.10 9.79 -23.44
C ARG A 301 4.83 9.62 -22.60
N ALA A 302 4.18 8.46 -22.65
CA ALA A 302 2.86 8.18 -22.06
C ALA A 302 2.75 8.36 -20.51
N GLY A 303 3.74 8.98 -19.88
CA GLY A 303 3.77 9.30 -18.46
C GLY A 303 3.11 10.64 -18.12
N ASP A 304 3.04 10.90 -16.82
CA ASP A 304 2.48 12.10 -16.22
C ASP A 304 3.38 13.34 -16.39
N LYS A 305 2.77 14.53 -16.33
CA LYS A 305 3.51 15.81 -16.28
C LYS A 305 4.39 15.88 -15.03
N HIS A 306 5.63 16.33 -15.17
CA HIS A 306 6.57 16.59 -14.08
C HIS A 306 7.35 17.89 -14.30
N LEU A 307 7.99 18.40 -13.24
CA LEU A 307 8.73 19.66 -13.26
C LEU A 307 10.20 19.43 -13.61
N VAL A 308 10.71 20.21 -14.55
CA VAL A 308 12.14 20.25 -14.92
C VAL A 308 12.66 21.67 -14.75
N ALA A 309 13.76 21.82 -14.02
CA ALA A 309 14.49 23.07 -13.88
C ALA A 309 15.64 23.13 -14.89
N TYR A 310 15.76 24.26 -15.57
CA TYR A 310 16.86 24.61 -16.45
C TYR A 310 17.64 25.73 -15.80
N VAL A 311 18.93 25.52 -15.56
CA VAL A 311 19.78 26.45 -14.81
C VAL A 311 21.01 26.83 -15.61
N VAL A 312 21.41 28.09 -15.50
CA VAL A 312 22.69 28.59 -15.99
C VAL A 312 23.53 28.94 -14.77
N CYS A 313 24.70 28.32 -14.67
CA CYS A 313 25.55 28.45 -13.48
C CYS A 313 26.35 29.76 -13.46
N ALA A 314 26.76 30.21 -12.27
CA ALA A 314 27.61 31.38 -12.06
C ALA A 314 29.10 30.96 -12.01
N PRO A 315 29.93 31.29 -13.04
CA PRO A 315 31.31 30.81 -13.16
C PRO A 315 32.19 31.08 -11.93
N GLU A 316 31.93 32.19 -11.25
CA GLU A 316 32.74 32.70 -10.13
C GLU A 316 32.57 31.90 -8.83
N ALA A 317 31.56 31.03 -8.74
CA ALA A 317 31.23 30.26 -7.53
C ALA A 317 31.88 28.86 -7.49
N GLY A 318 32.79 28.55 -8.41
CA GLY A 318 33.36 27.20 -8.56
C GLY A 318 32.38 26.17 -9.10
N SER A 319 31.22 26.60 -9.60
CA SER A 319 30.18 25.74 -10.18
C SER A 319 30.52 25.25 -11.61
N ASP A 320 31.70 25.61 -12.12
CA ASP A 320 32.19 25.24 -13.44
C ASP A 320 33.05 23.97 -13.43
N ASP A 321 33.34 23.40 -12.26
CA ASP A 321 34.01 22.11 -12.15
C ASP A 321 33.17 21.01 -12.85
N ASP A 322 33.85 20.07 -13.54
CA ASP A 322 33.26 19.05 -14.44
C ASP A 322 32.29 18.06 -13.74
N ASP A 323 32.12 18.16 -12.41
CA ASP A 323 31.28 17.25 -11.61
C ASP A 323 29.80 17.66 -11.65
N GLY A 324 29.13 17.36 -12.77
CA GLY A 324 27.67 17.48 -12.94
C GLY A 324 26.85 16.75 -11.87
N ASP A 325 27.39 15.66 -11.29
CA ASP A 325 26.75 14.81 -10.29
C ASP A 325 26.35 15.56 -8.99
N GLY A 326 27.04 16.64 -8.64
CA GLY A 326 26.77 17.40 -7.42
C GLY A 326 25.71 18.51 -7.56
N LEU A 327 25.51 19.03 -8.78
CA LEU A 327 24.65 20.21 -9.02
C LEU A 327 23.17 19.87 -8.77
N ALA A 328 22.67 18.79 -9.36
CA ALA A 328 21.29 18.38 -9.20
C ALA A 328 20.96 18.07 -7.73
N VAL A 329 21.86 17.38 -7.03
CA VAL A 329 21.73 17.06 -5.60
C VAL A 329 21.68 18.33 -4.75
N ALA A 330 22.59 19.28 -4.96
CA ALA A 330 22.67 20.52 -4.20
C ALA A 330 21.44 21.43 -4.41
N LEU A 331 21.06 21.67 -5.67
CA LEU A 331 19.89 22.51 -5.99
C LEU A 331 18.59 21.90 -5.49
N ARG A 332 18.47 20.57 -5.58
CA ARG A 332 17.32 19.87 -5.04
C ARG A 332 17.27 19.98 -3.51
N ALA A 333 18.38 19.77 -2.81
CA ALA A 333 18.44 19.90 -1.36
C ALA A 333 18.08 21.33 -0.89
N HIS A 334 18.56 22.34 -1.62
CA HIS A 334 18.20 23.74 -1.40
C HIS A 334 16.68 23.95 -1.53
N LEU A 335 16.09 23.54 -2.65
CA LEU A 335 14.64 23.68 -2.84
C LEU A 335 13.80 22.87 -1.85
N ALA A 336 14.20 21.64 -1.53
CA ALA A 336 13.50 20.79 -0.58
C ALA A 336 13.48 21.36 0.85
N SER A 337 14.43 22.23 1.19
CA SER A 337 14.44 22.94 2.48
C SER A 337 13.50 24.16 2.52
N LEU A 338 13.08 24.67 1.36
CA LEU A 338 12.33 25.92 1.22
C LEU A 338 10.90 25.71 0.71
N LEU A 339 10.67 24.68 -0.08
CA LEU A 339 9.43 24.43 -0.82
C LEU A 339 8.81 23.07 -0.44
N PRO A 340 7.47 22.95 -0.53
CA PRO A 340 6.81 21.65 -0.44
C PRO A 340 7.33 20.68 -1.51
N HIS A 341 7.36 19.39 -1.18
CA HIS A 341 7.91 18.34 -2.04
C HIS A 341 7.32 18.34 -3.47
N TYR A 342 6.03 18.62 -3.64
CA TYR A 342 5.38 18.62 -4.97
C TYR A 342 5.83 19.79 -5.88
N MET A 343 6.49 20.81 -5.33
CA MET A 343 7.09 21.93 -6.09
C MET A 343 8.56 21.69 -6.44
N VAL A 344 9.19 20.64 -5.90
CA VAL A 344 10.60 20.36 -6.16
C VAL A 344 10.72 19.68 -7.53
N PRO A 345 11.50 20.24 -8.50
CA PRO A 345 11.74 19.61 -9.79
C PRO A 345 12.39 18.23 -9.66
N SER A 346 12.02 17.32 -10.57
CA SER A 346 12.62 15.98 -10.62
C SER A 346 13.95 15.95 -11.39
N ALA A 347 14.21 16.96 -12.22
CA ALA A 347 15.45 17.09 -12.98
C ALA A 347 15.95 18.54 -13.01
N PHE A 348 17.27 18.70 -13.05
CA PHE A 348 18.01 19.96 -13.06
C PHE A 348 19.01 19.95 -14.22
N VAL A 349 18.62 20.55 -15.34
CA VAL A 349 19.40 20.57 -16.57
C VAL A 349 20.29 21.82 -16.60
N ARG A 350 21.60 21.62 -16.66
CA ARG A 350 22.57 22.72 -16.84
C ARG A 350 22.59 23.16 -18.30
N LEU A 351 22.51 24.48 -18.52
CA LEU A 351 22.64 25.11 -19.83
C LEU A 351 23.76 26.13 -19.83
N ALA A 352 24.42 26.31 -20.99
CA ALA A 352 25.35 27.41 -21.20
C ALA A 352 24.63 28.78 -21.22
N ALA A 353 23.43 28.81 -21.78
CA ALA A 353 22.54 29.97 -21.80
C ALA A 353 21.08 29.52 -22.02
N LEU A 354 20.11 30.31 -21.54
CA LEU A 354 18.71 30.05 -21.83
C LEU A 354 18.41 30.30 -23.33
N PRO A 355 17.70 29.38 -24.02
CA PRO A 355 17.34 29.60 -25.41
C PRO A 355 16.29 30.70 -25.53
N LEU A 356 16.55 31.71 -26.36
CA LEU A 356 15.64 32.84 -26.58
C LEU A 356 15.17 32.85 -28.04
N THR A 357 13.89 33.20 -28.23
CA THR A 357 13.30 33.58 -29.52
C THR A 357 13.96 34.86 -30.05
N VAL A 358 13.74 35.18 -31.33
CA VAL A 358 14.20 36.42 -31.97
C VAL A 358 13.75 37.71 -31.26
N ASN A 359 12.70 37.63 -30.44
CA ASN A 359 12.16 38.74 -29.65
C ASN A 359 12.70 38.78 -28.21
N GLY A 360 13.70 37.97 -27.87
CA GLY A 360 14.31 37.93 -26.53
C GLY A 360 13.46 37.22 -25.46
N LYS A 361 12.36 36.56 -25.83
CA LYS A 361 11.56 35.71 -24.92
C LYS A 361 12.08 34.28 -24.91
N LEU A 362 11.97 33.57 -23.80
CA LEU A 362 12.32 32.15 -23.69
C LEU A 362 11.67 31.30 -24.79
N ASP A 363 12.48 30.53 -25.52
CA ASP A 363 12.02 29.51 -26.46
C ASP A 363 11.89 28.16 -25.76
N ARG A 364 10.68 27.87 -25.26
CA ARG A 364 10.37 26.62 -24.56
C ARG A 364 10.53 25.37 -25.43
N LYS A 365 10.40 25.50 -26.76
CA LYS A 365 10.52 24.36 -27.69
C LYS A 365 11.98 23.97 -27.90
N ALA A 366 12.90 24.90 -27.68
CA ALA A 366 14.34 24.68 -27.78
C ALA A 366 14.96 24.12 -26.49
N LEU A 367 14.19 23.92 -25.42
CA LEU A 367 14.68 23.33 -24.17
C LEU A 367 14.95 21.82 -24.35
N PRO A 368 16.19 21.35 -24.10
CA PRO A 368 16.54 19.94 -24.28
C PRO A 368 15.82 19.05 -23.26
N ALA A 369 15.60 17.78 -23.59
CA ALA A 369 15.13 16.81 -22.61
C ALA A 369 16.22 16.55 -21.54
N PRO A 370 15.84 16.25 -20.29
CA PRO A 370 16.81 15.84 -19.26
C PRO A 370 17.54 14.57 -19.69
N ASP A 371 18.86 14.55 -19.51
CA ASP A 371 19.70 13.36 -19.56
C ASP A 371 19.80 12.72 -18.16
N ASP A 372 20.53 11.61 -18.03
CA ASP A 372 20.65 10.87 -16.77
C ASP A 372 21.35 11.70 -15.66
N GLU A 373 22.27 12.59 -16.04
CA GLU A 373 23.02 13.46 -15.11
C GLU A 373 22.16 14.60 -14.53
N ALA A 374 21.07 14.97 -15.21
CA ALA A 374 20.12 15.96 -14.70
C ALA A 374 19.32 15.47 -13.49
N TYR A 375 19.32 14.16 -13.19
CA TYR A 375 18.65 13.60 -12.02
C TYR A 375 19.60 13.54 -10.83
N ALA A 376 19.12 13.96 -9.67
CA ALA A 376 19.87 13.83 -8.41
C ALA A 376 19.95 12.34 -8.00
N ARG A 377 20.85 11.57 -8.61
CA ARG A 377 21.10 10.16 -8.26
C ARG A 377 22.16 10.09 -7.16
N THR A 378 21.93 9.23 -6.18
CA THR A 378 22.98 8.88 -5.21
C THR A 378 23.95 7.90 -5.86
N ALA A 379 25.21 7.85 -5.42
CA ALA A 379 26.16 6.84 -5.90
C ALA A 379 25.56 5.43 -5.82
N TYR A 380 25.59 4.70 -6.93
CA TYR A 380 24.91 3.41 -7.06
C TYR A 380 25.49 2.37 -6.08
N GLU A 381 24.63 1.82 -5.24
CA GLU A 381 24.88 0.61 -4.46
C GLU A 381 23.73 -0.36 -4.69
N ALA A 382 24.03 -1.62 -5.00
CA ALA A 382 23.03 -2.61 -5.37
C ALA A 382 22.04 -2.90 -4.21
N PRO A 383 20.76 -3.16 -4.52
CA PRO A 383 19.78 -3.67 -3.55
C PRO A 383 20.28 -4.92 -2.81
N GLN A 384 20.02 -5.02 -1.51
CA GLN A 384 20.45 -6.12 -0.66
C GLN A 384 19.26 -6.97 -0.18
N GLY A 385 19.35 -8.28 -0.39
CA GLY A 385 18.31 -9.22 0.02
C GLY A 385 17.07 -9.20 -0.89
N ALA A 386 16.12 -10.10 -0.61
CA ALA A 386 14.98 -10.35 -1.48
C ALA A 386 14.00 -9.16 -1.57
N VAL A 387 13.78 -8.45 -0.45
CA VAL A 387 12.83 -7.33 -0.36
C VAL A 387 13.32 -6.11 -1.14
N GLU A 388 14.55 -5.64 -0.88
CA GLU A 388 15.11 -4.49 -1.63
C GLU A 388 15.15 -4.81 -3.13
N THR A 389 15.57 -6.03 -3.51
CA THR A 389 15.66 -6.45 -4.93
C THR A 389 14.29 -6.47 -5.61
N ALA A 390 13.25 -6.98 -4.93
CA ALA A 390 11.89 -7.01 -5.47
C ALA A 390 11.31 -5.61 -5.61
N LEU A 391 11.45 -4.75 -4.60
CA LEU A 391 11.02 -3.36 -4.67
C LEU A 391 11.77 -2.58 -5.77
N ALA A 392 13.08 -2.76 -5.90
CA ALA A 392 13.89 -2.15 -6.96
C ALA A 392 13.38 -2.52 -8.36
N GLY A 393 13.00 -3.79 -8.56
CA GLY A 393 12.42 -4.25 -9.82
C GLY A 393 11.08 -3.56 -10.13
N ILE A 394 10.20 -3.45 -9.13
CA ILE A 394 8.92 -2.74 -9.29
C ILE A 394 9.16 -1.25 -9.58
N TRP A 395 10.11 -0.62 -8.89
CA TRP A 395 10.47 0.78 -9.12
C TRP A 395 11.03 1.01 -10.52
N ALA A 396 11.97 0.17 -10.97
CA ALA A 396 12.55 0.28 -12.30
C ALA A 396 11.46 0.24 -13.39
N GLU A 397 10.49 -0.67 -13.25
CA GLU A 397 9.38 -0.80 -14.19
C GLU A 397 8.41 0.39 -14.13
N LEU A 398 8.01 0.82 -12.94
CA LEU A 398 7.06 1.92 -12.75
C LEU A 398 7.64 3.28 -13.16
N LEU A 399 8.93 3.49 -12.94
CA LEU A 399 9.63 4.75 -13.19
C LEU A 399 10.30 4.78 -14.57
N GLY A 400 10.43 3.63 -15.24
CA GLY A 400 11.09 3.52 -16.54
C GLY A 400 12.60 3.76 -16.48
N VAL A 401 13.24 3.46 -15.34
CA VAL A 401 14.69 3.61 -15.14
C VAL A 401 15.40 2.26 -15.29
N GLU A 402 16.63 2.26 -15.81
CA GLU A 402 17.37 1.01 -16.08
C GLU A 402 17.70 0.24 -14.79
N ARG A 403 18.11 0.94 -13.73
CA ARG A 403 18.52 0.37 -12.45
C ARG A 403 18.15 1.29 -11.29
N VAL A 404 17.83 0.69 -10.14
CA VAL A 404 17.52 1.37 -8.87
C VAL A 404 18.50 0.90 -7.81
N GLY A 405 19.27 1.83 -7.25
CA GLY A 405 20.17 1.62 -6.13
C GLY A 405 19.44 1.67 -4.79
N ARG A 406 20.05 1.09 -3.76
CA ARG A 406 19.43 0.99 -2.43
C ARG A 406 19.26 2.32 -1.68
N HIS A 407 20.03 3.33 -2.05
CA HIS A 407 19.94 4.69 -1.51
C HIS A 407 19.11 5.60 -2.40
N ASP A 408 18.57 5.08 -3.51
CA ASP A 408 17.71 5.88 -4.37
C ASP A 408 16.37 6.14 -3.70
N ASN A 409 15.85 7.33 -3.94
CA ASN A 409 14.57 7.78 -3.43
C ASN A 409 13.51 7.71 -4.53
N PHE A 410 12.36 7.09 -4.22
CA PHE A 410 11.28 6.84 -5.16
C PHE A 410 10.82 8.11 -5.88
N PHE A 411 10.67 9.19 -5.14
CA PHE A 411 10.17 10.45 -5.66
C PHE A 411 11.27 11.26 -6.35
N GLU A 412 12.54 11.04 -6.01
CA GLU A 412 13.69 11.62 -6.71
C GLU A 412 13.86 11.05 -8.10
N LEU A 413 13.57 9.75 -8.25
CA LEU A 413 13.55 9.06 -9.54
C LEU A 413 12.27 9.33 -10.37
N GLY A 414 11.43 10.30 -9.97
CA GLY A 414 10.22 10.69 -10.71
C GLY A 414 8.92 10.06 -10.21
N GLY A 415 8.97 9.28 -9.13
CA GLY A 415 7.80 8.70 -8.47
C GLY A 415 6.83 9.75 -7.92
N HIS A 416 5.58 9.35 -7.70
CA HIS A 416 4.52 10.22 -7.19
C HIS A 416 3.38 9.42 -6.58
N SER A 417 2.38 10.08 -5.98
CA SER A 417 1.30 9.41 -5.23
C SER A 417 0.57 8.31 -6.02
N LEU A 418 0.27 8.53 -7.31
CA LEU A 418 -0.36 7.51 -8.14
C LEU A 418 0.58 6.31 -8.40
N LEU A 419 1.85 6.56 -8.74
CA LEU A 419 2.84 5.48 -8.84
C LEU A 419 3.11 4.82 -7.49
N ALA A 420 2.99 5.53 -6.37
CA ALA A 420 3.10 4.96 -5.03
C ALA A 420 1.92 4.02 -4.72
N VAL A 421 0.70 4.36 -5.18
CA VAL A 421 -0.46 3.45 -5.12
C VAL A 421 -0.28 2.24 -6.02
N GLN A 422 0.26 2.41 -7.22
CA GLN A 422 0.59 1.27 -8.10
C GLN A 422 1.72 0.41 -7.52
N LEU A 423 2.72 1.03 -6.91
CA LEU A 423 3.80 0.36 -6.17
C LEU A 423 3.21 -0.47 -5.04
N LEU A 424 2.31 0.09 -4.23
CA LEU A 424 1.62 -0.65 -3.16
C LEU A 424 0.87 -1.86 -3.70
N SER A 425 0.11 -1.69 -4.78
CA SER A 425 -0.62 -2.80 -5.41
C SER A 425 0.32 -3.91 -5.88
N ARG A 426 1.37 -3.56 -6.64
CA ARG A 426 2.34 -4.53 -7.19
C ARG A 426 3.22 -5.17 -6.12
N ALA A 427 3.55 -4.41 -5.07
CA ALA A 427 4.28 -4.93 -3.93
C ALA A 427 3.41 -5.90 -3.12
N SER A 428 2.12 -5.58 -2.93
CA SER A 428 1.16 -6.47 -2.27
C SER A 428 0.95 -7.77 -3.06
N ASP A 429 0.94 -7.72 -4.40
CA ASP A 429 0.93 -8.92 -5.27
C ASP A 429 2.13 -9.86 -4.99
N LEU A 430 3.24 -9.32 -4.49
CA LEU A 430 4.46 -10.06 -4.12
C LEU A 430 4.56 -10.34 -2.60
N GLY A 431 3.51 -10.08 -1.82
CA GLY A 431 3.51 -10.25 -0.36
C GLY A 431 4.33 -9.21 0.40
N LEU A 432 4.67 -8.09 -0.24
CA LEU A 432 5.41 -6.99 0.34
C LEU A 432 4.41 -5.89 0.76
N ASN A 433 3.94 -5.95 2.01
CA ASN A 433 2.93 -5.02 2.51
C ASN A 433 3.60 -3.85 3.27
N PHE A 434 3.19 -2.64 2.92
CA PHE A 434 3.52 -1.41 3.63
C PHE A 434 2.40 -0.41 3.36
N SER A 435 2.27 0.65 4.15
CA SER A 435 1.26 1.67 3.93
C SER A 435 1.73 2.72 2.92
N ALA A 436 0.79 3.47 2.34
CA ALA A 436 1.15 4.67 1.59
C ALA A 436 1.96 5.64 2.45
N ALA A 437 1.64 5.77 3.74
CA ALA A 437 2.38 6.61 4.66
C ALA A 437 3.86 6.16 4.79
N ASP A 438 4.14 4.86 4.78
CA ASP A 438 5.51 4.34 4.80
C ASP A 438 6.28 4.73 3.54
N ALA A 439 5.67 4.62 2.36
CA ALA A 439 6.28 5.05 1.10
C ALA A 439 6.64 6.55 1.10
N PHE A 440 5.83 7.39 1.74
CA PHE A 440 6.11 8.83 1.87
C PHE A 440 7.11 9.17 2.97
N GLN A 441 7.10 8.44 4.09
CA GLN A 441 7.97 8.70 5.25
C GLN A 441 9.37 8.10 5.10
N ALA A 442 9.48 6.98 4.38
CA ALA A 442 10.72 6.27 4.11
C ALA A 442 10.87 6.08 2.59
N PRO A 443 11.05 7.17 1.82
CA PRO A 443 11.02 7.11 0.36
C PRO A 443 12.29 6.54 -0.26
N VAL A 444 13.31 6.20 0.54
CA VAL A 444 14.56 5.58 0.08
C VAL A 444 14.40 4.07 0.07
N LEU A 445 14.87 3.38 -0.98
CA LEU A 445 14.61 1.95 -1.19
C LEU A 445 14.91 1.08 0.04
N LYS A 446 16.09 1.20 0.65
CA LYS A 446 16.47 0.43 1.84
C LYS A 446 15.59 0.75 3.05
N ASP A 447 15.16 2.00 3.19
CA ASP A 447 14.36 2.46 4.32
C ASP A 447 12.92 1.98 4.14
N LEU A 448 12.38 2.05 2.92
CA LEU A 448 11.08 1.46 2.58
C LEU A 448 11.09 -0.05 2.79
N ALA A 449 12.13 -0.74 2.33
CA ALA A 449 12.31 -2.18 2.53
C ALA A 449 12.30 -2.55 4.01
N SER A 450 12.83 -1.69 4.90
CA SER A 450 12.77 -1.89 6.35
C SER A 450 11.35 -1.74 6.94
N LYS A 451 10.45 -1.06 6.22
CA LYS A 451 9.04 -0.89 6.57
C LYS A 451 8.14 -1.96 5.97
N VAL A 452 8.67 -2.78 5.06
CA VAL A 452 7.91 -3.88 4.48
C VAL A 452 7.65 -4.92 5.56
N HIS A 453 6.38 -5.11 5.86
CA HIS A 453 5.90 -6.27 6.55
C HIS A 453 5.80 -7.39 5.53
N LEU A 454 6.64 -8.42 5.69
CA LEU A 454 6.43 -9.72 5.08
C LEU A 454 5.27 -10.38 5.82
N GLU A 455 4.06 -9.96 5.50
CA GLU A 455 2.90 -10.78 5.83
C GLU A 455 2.84 -11.92 4.79
N PRO A 456 2.78 -13.20 5.21
CA PRO A 456 1.95 -14.12 4.46
C PRO A 456 0.57 -13.49 4.46
N GLN A 457 -0.03 -13.29 3.28
CA GLN A 457 -1.28 -12.54 3.12
C GLN A 457 -2.18 -12.65 4.35
N PRO A 458 -2.68 -11.53 4.91
CA PRO A 458 -3.69 -11.63 5.95
C PRO A 458 -4.76 -12.53 5.38
N SER A 459 -5.03 -13.64 6.07
CA SER A 459 -6.08 -14.57 5.69
C SER A 459 -7.32 -13.71 5.46
N SER A 460 -7.66 -13.45 4.20
CA SER A 460 -8.99 -12.96 3.89
C SER A 460 -9.87 -14.02 4.51
N ALA A 461 -10.78 -13.61 5.39
CA ALA A 461 -11.74 -14.51 6.00
C ALA A 461 -12.74 -15.09 4.98
N GLY A 462 -12.38 -15.10 3.69
CA GLY A 462 -13.15 -15.57 2.56
C GLY A 462 -12.25 -15.90 1.37
N VAL A 463 -12.86 -16.55 0.39
CA VAL A 463 -12.22 -17.04 -0.84
C VAL A 463 -11.61 -15.91 -1.68
N ILE A 464 -10.39 -16.09 -2.15
CA ILE A 464 -9.69 -15.14 -3.03
C ILE A 464 -10.05 -15.45 -4.48
N SER A 465 -10.66 -14.48 -5.18
CA SER A 465 -10.89 -14.56 -6.62
C SER A 465 -9.62 -14.17 -7.38
N VAL A 466 -8.88 -15.16 -7.87
CA VAL A 466 -7.65 -14.94 -8.68
C VAL A 466 -8.01 -14.59 -10.12
N GLN A 467 -9.04 -15.22 -10.67
CA GLN A 467 -9.61 -14.90 -11.97
C GLN A 467 -11.13 -15.04 -11.90
N ALA A 468 -11.87 -13.94 -12.09
CA ALA A 468 -13.33 -13.93 -11.88
C ALA A 468 -14.14 -14.46 -13.07
N THR A 469 -13.54 -14.57 -14.26
CA THR A 469 -14.25 -14.83 -15.52
C THR A 469 -13.67 -16.04 -16.26
N GLY A 470 -14.54 -16.80 -16.93
CA GLY A 470 -14.18 -17.90 -17.82
C GLY A 470 -15.41 -18.72 -18.24
N SER A 471 -15.30 -19.50 -19.30
CA SER A 471 -16.42 -20.28 -19.86
C SER A 471 -16.64 -21.65 -19.22
N GLN A 472 -15.62 -22.19 -18.54
CA GLN A 472 -15.66 -23.50 -17.87
C GLN A 472 -16.00 -23.39 -16.37
N PRO A 473 -16.40 -24.50 -15.71
CA PRO A 473 -16.64 -24.52 -14.27
C PRO A 473 -15.41 -24.08 -13.46
N PRO A 474 -15.62 -23.41 -12.31
CA PRO A 474 -14.55 -22.91 -11.45
C PRO A 474 -13.49 -23.96 -11.08
N LEU A 475 -12.24 -23.52 -11.00
CA LEU A 475 -11.13 -24.29 -10.44
C LEU A 475 -10.77 -23.73 -9.06
N PHE A 476 -10.84 -24.57 -8.04
CA PHE A 476 -10.54 -24.21 -6.65
C PHE A 476 -9.13 -24.69 -6.27
N PHE A 477 -8.26 -23.75 -5.93
CA PHE A 477 -6.94 -24.02 -5.37
C PHE A 477 -7.01 -24.11 -3.85
N VAL A 478 -6.48 -25.21 -3.31
CA VAL A 478 -6.42 -25.45 -1.88
C VAL A 478 -5.08 -24.93 -1.33
N PRO A 479 -5.09 -24.18 -0.21
CA PRO A 479 -3.87 -23.64 0.40
C PRO A 479 -2.91 -24.75 0.81
N THR A 480 -1.62 -24.42 0.84
CA THR A 480 -0.62 -25.32 1.43
C THR A 480 -0.85 -25.50 2.93
N GLY A 481 -0.11 -26.43 3.55
CA GLY A 481 -0.14 -26.61 5.01
C GLY A 481 0.37 -25.42 5.83
N PHE A 482 0.77 -24.34 5.17
CA PHE A 482 1.15 -23.06 5.77
C PHE A 482 0.13 -21.94 5.48
N GLY A 483 -1.01 -22.26 4.89
CA GLY A 483 -2.00 -21.25 4.49
C GLY A 483 -1.61 -20.40 3.30
N ASP A 484 -0.50 -20.73 2.63
CA ASP A 484 -0.04 -19.98 1.47
C ASP A 484 -0.82 -20.36 0.21
N CYS A 485 -1.33 -19.33 -0.49
CA CYS A 485 -1.95 -19.39 -1.80
C CYS A 485 -1.27 -18.44 -2.81
N SER A 486 -0.17 -17.79 -2.46
CA SER A 486 0.50 -16.79 -3.32
C SER A 486 0.94 -17.39 -4.67
N TYR A 487 1.34 -18.66 -4.67
CA TYR A 487 1.71 -19.40 -5.88
C TYR A 487 0.58 -19.46 -6.93
N VAL A 488 -0.69 -19.37 -6.50
CA VAL A 488 -1.85 -19.47 -7.40
C VAL A 488 -1.90 -18.28 -8.35
N VAL A 489 -1.53 -17.08 -7.91
CA VAL A 489 -1.58 -15.87 -8.75
C VAL A 489 -0.56 -15.95 -9.89
N SER A 490 0.69 -16.33 -9.58
CA SER A 490 1.75 -16.51 -10.59
C SER A 490 1.39 -17.64 -11.55
N LEU A 491 0.94 -18.76 -11.01
CA LEU A 491 0.56 -19.94 -11.80
C LEU A 491 -0.62 -19.64 -12.75
N VAL A 492 -1.64 -18.91 -12.30
CA VAL A 492 -2.79 -18.52 -13.13
C VAL A 492 -2.43 -17.49 -14.18
N LYS A 493 -1.54 -16.53 -13.90
CA LYS A 493 -1.07 -15.55 -14.91
C LYS A 493 -0.37 -16.22 -16.10
N GLU A 494 0.33 -17.31 -15.83
CA GLU A 494 1.06 -18.07 -16.86
C GLU A 494 0.16 -19.09 -17.57
N MET A 495 -0.85 -19.63 -16.89
CA MET A 495 -1.82 -20.55 -17.47
C MET A 495 -2.91 -19.79 -18.26
N ASN A 496 -3.07 -20.04 -19.55
CA ASN A 496 -4.21 -19.50 -20.31
C ASN A 496 -5.51 -20.29 -20.01
N VAL A 497 -5.97 -20.27 -18.76
CA VAL A 497 -7.17 -20.98 -18.29
C VAL A 497 -8.45 -20.20 -18.58
N ASP A 498 -9.37 -20.81 -19.33
CA ASP A 498 -10.71 -20.28 -19.59
C ASP A 498 -11.73 -20.73 -18.52
N CYS A 499 -11.42 -20.50 -17.24
CA CYS A 499 -12.34 -20.76 -16.13
C CYS A 499 -12.15 -19.73 -15.01
N PRO A 500 -13.19 -19.47 -14.19
CA PRO A 500 -12.99 -18.78 -12.93
C PRO A 500 -12.00 -19.56 -12.04
N VAL A 501 -11.08 -18.87 -11.38
CA VAL A 501 -10.09 -19.47 -10.47
C VAL A 501 -10.19 -18.82 -9.10
N PHE A 502 -10.33 -19.67 -8.09
CA PHE A 502 -10.48 -19.26 -6.70
C PHE A 502 -9.42 -19.94 -5.84
N ALA A 503 -8.71 -19.17 -5.01
CA ALA A 503 -7.87 -19.69 -3.95
C ALA A 503 -8.67 -19.72 -2.64
N LEU A 504 -8.82 -20.92 -2.08
CA LEU A 504 -9.61 -21.15 -0.88
C LEU A 504 -8.88 -20.60 0.35
N PRO A 505 -9.63 -20.07 1.35
CA PRO A 505 -9.03 -19.52 2.55
C PRO A 505 -8.36 -20.63 3.36
N TRP A 506 -7.35 -20.26 4.15
CA TRP A 506 -6.84 -21.19 5.15
C TRP A 506 -7.87 -21.34 6.28
N PRO A 507 -8.14 -22.57 6.75
CA PRO A 507 -9.20 -22.81 7.73
C PRO A 507 -8.95 -22.04 9.03
N SER A 508 -10.02 -21.54 9.65
CA SER A 508 -9.93 -21.02 11.01
C SER A 508 -9.77 -22.19 11.99
N PHE A 509 -8.77 -22.11 12.86
CA PHE A 509 -8.50 -23.10 13.89
C PHE A 509 -8.97 -22.54 15.24
N ASP A 510 -9.99 -23.15 15.83
CA ASP A 510 -10.47 -22.80 17.17
C ASP A 510 -9.52 -23.38 18.23
N GLU A 511 -9.10 -22.55 19.19
CA GLU A 511 -8.22 -22.95 20.30
C GLU A 511 -8.85 -24.04 21.20
N ALA A 512 -10.18 -24.20 21.18
CA ALA A 512 -10.90 -25.06 22.11
C ALA A 512 -10.90 -26.56 21.75
N ARG A 513 -10.66 -26.98 20.49
CA ARG A 513 -10.62 -28.42 20.09
C ARG A 513 -9.71 -28.69 18.88
N PRO A 514 -8.92 -29.78 18.90
CA PRO A 514 -8.19 -30.21 17.70
C PRO A 514 -9.19 -30.68 16.62
N LEU A 515 -9.19 -30.03 15.47
CA LEU A 515 -10.02 -30.37 14.32
C LEU A 515 -9.41 -31.57 13.56
N THR A 516 -10.25 -32.50 13.09
CA THR A 516 -9.83 -33.53 12.12
C THR A 516 -9.77 -32.92 10.71
N LEU A 517 -9.11 -33.60 9.77
CA LEU A 517 -9.01 -33.07 8.40
C LEU A 517 -10.38 -33.02 7.71
N GLU A 518 -11.28 -33.93 8.05
CA GLU A 518 -12.68 -33.97 7.60
C GLU A 518 -13.46 -32.77 8.13
N ALA A 519 -13.28 -32.41 9.40
CA ALA A 519 -13.94 -31.22 9.98
C ALA A 519 -13.43 -29.93 9.34
N ILE A 520 -12.13 -29.89 9.01
CA ILE A 520 -11.53 -28.79 8.25
C ILE A 520 -12.14 -28.72 6.85
N ALA A 521 -12.25 -29.85 6.16
CA ALA A 521 -12.86 -29.94 4.84
C ALA A 521 -14.32 -29.48 4.84
N ASP A 522 -15.11 -29.85 5.85
CA ASP A 522 -16.51 -29.42 6.00
C ASP A 522 -16.64 -27.89 6.09
N THR A 523 -15.75 -27.22 6.81
CA THR A 523 -15.71 -25.75 6.89
C THR A 523 -15.40 -25.13 5.52
N VAL A 524 -14.43 -25.67 4.80
CA VAL A 524 -14.05 -25.18 3.46
C VAL A 524 -15.16 -25.42 2.44
N ILE A 525 -15.94 -26.50 2.58
CA ILE A 525 -17.08 -26.80 1.70
C ILE A 525 -18.19 -25.75 1.80
N LEU A 526 -18.39 -25.13 2.97
CA LEU A 526 -19.36 -24.04 3.12
C LEU A 526 -19.01 -22.87 2.19
N GLU A 527 -17.74 -22.45 2.19
CA GLU A 527 -17.21 -21.39 1.32
C GLU A 527 -17.31 -21.77 -0.17
N ILE A 528 -16.99 -23.03 -0.52
CA ILE A 528 -17.13 -23.53 -1.90
C ILE A 528 -18.60 -23.46 -2.35
N LYS A 529 -19.55 -23.85 -1.49
CA LYS A 529 -20.98 -23.89 -1.83
C LYS A 529 -21.61 -22.51 -1.96
N GLU A 530 -21.02 -21.46 -1.38
CA GLU A 530 -21.44 -20.07 -1.65
C GLU A 530 -21.12 -19.65 -3.09
N ILE A 531 -20.02 -20.16 -3.66
CA ILE A 531 -19.58 -19.86 -5.03
C ILE A 531 -20.24 -20.80 -6.03
N GLN A 532 -20.21 -22.10 -5.73
CA GLN A 532 -20.74 -23.17 -6.59
C GLN A 532 -21.59 -24.15 -5.74
N PRO A 533 -22.93 -23.96 -5.70
CA PRO A 533 -23.81 -24.77 -4.85
C PRO A 533 -23.78 -26.27 -5.13
N HIS A 534 -23.56 -26.66 -6.39
CA HIS A 534 -23.57 -28.05 -6.86
C HIS A 534 -22.40 -28.35 -7.81
N GLY A 535 -21.96 -29.61 -7.81
CA GLY A 535 -20.93 -30.11 -8.71
C GLY A 535 -21.34 -30.11 -10.20
N PRO A 536 -20.41 -30.49 -11.10
CA PRO A 536 -19.12 -31.09 -10.78
C PRO A 536 -18.06 -30.08 -10.32
N TYR A 537 -17.31 -30.45 -9.28
CA TYR A 537 -16.23 -29.64 -8.70
C TYR A 537 -14.87 -29.96 -9.31
N ARG A 538 -13.97 -28.96 -9.35
CA ARG A 538 -12.60 -29.09 -9.85
C ARG A 538 -11.63 -28.53 -8.82
N PHE A 539 -10.63 -29.32 -8.43
CA PHE A 539 -9.67 -28.93 -7.40
C PHE A 539 -8.22 -29.03 -7.88
N ALA A 540 -7.38 -28.14 -7.36
CA ALA A 540 -5.93 -28.23 -7.44
C ALA A 540 -5.32 -28.01 -6.06
N GLY A 541 -4.31 -28.79 -5.69
CA GLY A 541 -3.64 -28.64 -4.40
C GLY A 541 -2.14 -28.90 -4.50
N TYR A 542 -1.35 -27.98 -3.96
CA TYR A 542 0.08 -28.08 -3.86
C TYR A 542 0.53 -28.63 -2.51
N SER A 543 1.49 -29.55 -2.54
CA SER A 543 2.07 -30.17 -1.34
C SER A 543 0.98 -30.77 -0.44
N SER A 544 0.98 -30.46 0.85
CA SER A 544 -0.06 -30.90 1.79
C SER A 544 -1.46 -30.37 1.49
N GLY A 545 -1.60 -29.30 0.71
CA GLY A 545 -2.89 -28.79 0.23
C GLY A 545 -3.63 -29.79 -0.65
N GLY A 546 -2.92 -30.65 -1.38
CA GLY A 546 -3.53 -31.74 -2.16
C GLY A 546 -4.20 -32.80 -1.31
N ILE A 547 -3.67 -33.10 -0.12
CA ILE A 547 -4.29 -34.04 0.81
C ILE A 547 -5.59 -33.45 1.37
N LEU A 548 -5.61 -32.14 1.66
CA LEU A 548 -6.85 -31.45 2.04
C LEU A 548 -7.85 -31.41 0.88
N ALA A 549 -7.41 -31.18 -0.36
CA ALA A 549 -8.26 -31.27 -1.55
C ALA A 549 -8.92 -32.65 -1.67
N TYR A 550 -8.18 -33.72 -1.40
CA TYR A 550 -8.68 -35.08 -1.40
C TYR A 550 -9.71 -35.33 -0.28
N ALA A 551 -9.50 -34.76 0.91
CA ALA A 551 -10.48 -34.80 2.00
C ALA A 551 -11.75 -34.01 1.66
N ILE A 552 -11.63 -32.85 1.02
CA ILE A 552 -12.79 -32.09 0.48
C ILE A 552 -13.57 -32.95 -0.51
N ALA A 553 -12.89 -33.62 -1.46
CA ALA A 553 -13.55 -34.52 -2.39
C ALA A 553 -14.25 -35.70 -1.70
N GLN A 554 -13.62 -36.33 -0.70
CA GLN A 554 -14.26 -37.38 0.10
C GLN A 554 -15.58 -36.89 0.71
N ARG A 555 -15.57 -35.70 1.32
CA ARG A 555 -16.75 -35.13 1.99
C ARG A 555 -17.83 -34.73 1.00
N LEU A 556 -17.47 -34.15 -0.15
CA LEU A 556 -18.42 -33.84 -1.23
C LEU A 556 -19.06 -35.11 -1.82
N LEU A 557 -18.29 -36.16 -2.09
CA LEU A 557 -18.81 -37.44 -2.59
C LEU A 557 -19.77 -38.10 -1.58
N ALA A 558 -19.50 -37.96 -0.27
CA ALA A 558 -20.41 -38.43 0.78
C ALA A 558 -21.72 -37.64 0.86
N LEU A 559 -21.80 -36.47 0.22
CA LEU A 559 -22.99 -35.63 0.07
C LEU A 559 -23.65 -35.80 -1.30
N ASP A 560 -23.34 -36.87 -2.03
CA ASP A 560 -23.81 -37.15 -3.40
C ASP A 560 -23.45 -36.06 -4.44
N GLU A 561 -22.41 -35.26 -4.17
CA GLU A 561 -21.85 -34.32 -5.14
C GLU A 561 -20.77 -35.00 -6.01
N THR A 562 -20.51 -34.45 -7.20
CA THR A 562 -19.50 -34.99 -8.13
C THR A 562 -18.23 -34.14 -8.20
N VAL A 563 -17.08 -34.77 -8.38
CA VAL A 563 -15.79 -34.12 -8.62
C VAL A 563 -15.30 -34.56 -9.99
N SER A 564 -15.16 -33.63 -10.94
CA SER A 564 -14.76 -33.94 -12.32
C SER A 564 -13.26 -33.79 -12.57
N PHE A 565 -12.52 -33.15 -11.67
CA PHE A 565 -11.09 -32.92 -11.87
C PHE A 565 -10.35 -32.74 -10.55
N MET A 566 -9.18 -33.39 -10.43
CA MET A 566 -8.28 -33.24 -9.29
C MET A 566 -6.81 -33.18 -9.73
N ALA A 567 -6.16 -32.05 -9.48
CA ALA A 567 -4.73 -31.86 -9.75
C ALA A 567 -3.91 -31.86 -8.45
N PHE A 568 -2.88 -32.69 -8.42
CA PHE A 568 -1.90 -32.79 -7.35
C PHE A 568 -0.57 -32.22 -7.81
N ILE A 569 -0.12 -31.17 -7.13
CA ILE A 569 1.15 -30.51 -7.40
C ILE A 569 2.14 -30.99 -6.34
N ASP A 570 2.98 -31.95 -6.74
CA ASP A 570 3.99 -32.66 -5.94
C ASP A 570 3.50 -33.17 -4.58
N VAL A 571 2.30 -33.74 -4.57
CA VAL A 571 1.65 -34.28 -3.38
C VAL A 571 2.18 -35.67 -3.10
N THR A 572 2.87 -35.88 -1.98
CA THR A 572 3.42 -37.18 -1.60
C THR A 572 2.63 -37.82 -0.47
N LEU A 573 2.22 -39.07 -0.69
CA LEU A 573 1.64 -39.94 0.32
C LEU A 573 2.72 -40.90 0.83
N PHE A 574 3.15 -40.75 2.07
CA PHE A 574 4.19 -41.62 2.67
C PHE A 574 3.58 -42.89 3.29
N ALA A 575 4.19 -44.08 3.09
CA ALA A 575 3.73 -45.34 3.71
C ALA A 575 3.84 -45.29 5.23
N ASN A 576 5.00 -44.81 5.69
CA ASN A 576 5.25 -44.47 7.07
C ASN A 576 5.04 -42.96 7.19
N ARG A 577 3.81 -42.52 7.46
CA ARG A 577 3.57 -41.15 7.94
C ARG A 577 4.28 -41.04 9.29
N SER A 578 5.50 -40.54 9.25
CA SER A 578 6.59 -40.99 10.11
C SER A 578 6.38 -40.69 11.60
N SER A 579 7.12 -41.45 12.41
CA SER A 579 7.42 -41.37 13.85
C SER A 579 7.86 -40.01 14.42
N MET A 580 7.59 -38.89 13.74
CA MET A 580 7.94 -37.55 14.17
C MET A 580 6.71 -36.83 14.73
N SER A 581 6.87 -36.23 15.91
CA SER A 581 5.83 -35.37 16.47
C SER A 581 5.56 -34.19 15.52
N PRO A 582 4.29 -33.76 15.33
CA PRO A 582 3.93 -32.55 14.58
C PRO A 582 4.76 -31.32 14.97
N SER A 583 5.12 -31.21 16.25
CA SER A 583 5.98 -30.16 16.78
C SER A 583 7.40 -30.17 16.21
N LEU A 584 7.93 -31.33 15.82
CA LEU A 584 9.25 -31.47 15.19
C LEU A 584 9.22 -31.03 13.72
N ILE A 585 8.12 -31.30 13.01
CA ILE A 585 7.90 -30.84 11.63
C ILE A 585 7.88 -29.32 11.59
N VAL A 586 7.01 -28.70 12.39
CA VAL A 586 6.92 -27.23 12.46
C VAL A 586 8.23 -26.60 12.92
N ARG A 587 8.95 -27.25 13.85
CA ARG A 587 10.27 -26.78 14.30
C ARG A 587 11.32 -26.78 13.20
N ASN A 588 11.41 -27.86 12.41
CA ASN A 588 12.35 -27.91 11.28
C ASN A 588 12.01 -26.85 10.25
N MET A 589 10.72 -26.64 9.96
CA MET A 589 10.24 -25.58 9.06
C MET A 589 10.59 -24.18 9.58
N VAL A 590 10.51 -23.95 10.90
CA VAL A 590 10.97 -22.68 11.50
C VAL A 590 12.48 -22.52 11.35
N LEU A 591 13.27 -23.60 11.47
CA LEU A 591 14.72 -23.55 11.28
C LEU A 591 15.14 -23.31 9.82
N GLU A 592 14.39 -23.83 8.84
CA GLU A 592 14.65 -23.62 7.41
C GLU A 592 14.69 -22.12 7.04
N ARG A 593 13.85 -21.30 7.69
CA ARG A 593 13.82 -19.84 7.52
C ARG A 593 15.14 -19.14 7.89
N PHE A 594 15.99 -19.82 8.65
CA PHE A 594 17.24 -19.31 9.17
C PHE A 594 18.47 -19.95 8.50
N GLU A 595 18.30 -20.72 7.43
CA GLU A 595 19.42 -21.39 6.74
C GLU A 595 20.46 -20.41 6.19
N SER A 596 20.08 -19.18 5.90
CA SER A 596 20.95 -18.10 5.42
C SER A 596 21.82 -17.45 6.51
N LEU A 597 21.63 -17.79 7.78
CA LEU A 597 22.49 -17.28 8.87
C LEU A 597 23.94 -17.78 8.73
N ASN A 598 24.88 -17.21 9.49
CA ASN A 598 26.21 -17.81 9.58
C ASN A 598 26.15 -19.19 10.29
N ASP A 599 27.15 -20.06 10.04
CA ASP A 599 27.15 -21.45 10.52
C ASP A 599 27.07 -21.56 12.05
N GLU A 600 27.75 -20.67 12.76
CA GLU A 600 27.79 -20.68 14.23
C GLU A 600 26.42 -20.35 14.83
N THR A 601 25.74 -19.33 14.31
CA THR A 601 24.41 -18.89 14.77
C THR A 601 23.34 -19.93 14.42
N PHE A 602 23.43 -20.52 13.23
CA PHE A 602 22.54 -21.58 12.79
C PHE A 602 22.66 -22.84 13.66
N GLU A 603 23.87 -23.30 13.95
CA GLU A 603 24.09 -24.47 14.81
C GLU A 603 23.66 -24.23 16.27
N VAL A 604 23.78 -22.99 16.77
CA VAL A 604 23.22 -22.61 18.08
C VAL A 604 21.69 -22.74 18.08
N LEU A 605 21.00 -22.24 17.05
CA LEU A 605 19.55 -22.39 16.93
C LEU A 605 19.11 -23.83 16.79
N LYS A 606 19.80 -24.60 15.95
CA LYS A 606 19.51 -26.02 15.70
C LYS A 606 19.65 -26.86 16.97
N ARG A 607 20.71 -26.65 17.77
CA ARG A 607 20.87 -27.31 19.08
C ARG A 607 19.78 -26.90 20.07
N PHE A 608 19.44 -25.62 20.10
CA PHE A 608 18.41 -25.09 21.00
C PHE A 608 17.01 -25.59 20.64
N ALA A 609 16.72 -25.73 19.35
CA ALA A 609 15.43 -26.18 18.83
C ALA A 609 15.00 -27.52 19.43
N GLY A 610 15.90 -28.49 19.57
CA GLY A 610 15.61 -29.79 20.17
C GLY A 610 15.16 -29.76 21.63
N GLN A 611 15.34 -28.63 22.33
CA GLN A 611 15.18 -28.50 23.78
C GLN A 611 14.11 -27.48 24.21
N CYS A 612 13.37 -26.89 23.27
CA CYS A 612 12.45 -25.78 23.56
C CYS A 612 11.14 -25.84 22.78
N SER A 613 10.14 -25.06 23.20
CA SER A 613 8.91 -24.83 22.43
C SER A 613 9.18 -23.95 21.19
N ILE A 614 8.25 -23.93 20.23
CA ILE A 614 8.40 -23.09 19.03
C ILE A 614 8.47 -21.59 19.41
N ALA A 615 7.64 -21.15 20.36
CA ALA A 615 7.70 -19.78 20.89
C ALA A 615 9.08 -19.46 21.50
N GLN A 616 9.67 -20.39 22.25
CA GLN A 616 11.01 -20.23 22.82
C GLN A 616 12.11 -20.23 21.75
N LEU A 617 11.95 -21.02 20.69
CA LEU A 617 12.88 -21.04 19.55
C LEU A 617 12.87 -19.70 18.80
N ILE A 618 11.69 -19.16 18.53
CA ILE A 618 11.50 -17.84 17.89
C ILE A 618 12.08 -16.73 18.78
N GLU A 619 11.80 -16.75 20.08
CA GLU A 619 12.39 -15.85 21.07
C GLU A 619 13.93 -15.93 21.09
N LYS A 620 14.49 -17.14 21.02
CA LYS A 620 15.94 -17.34 20.96
C LYS A 620 16.52 -16.78 19.67
N ALA A 621 15.87 -16.99 18.53
CA ALA A 621 16.24 -16.41 17.24
C ALA A 621 16.26 -14.88 17.30
N LYS A 622 15.28 -14.26 17.95
CA LYS A 622 15.27 -12.81 18.21
C LYS A 622 16.43 -12.35 19.10
N ARG A 623 16.73 -13.08 20.19
CA ARG A 623 17.83 -12.71 21.11
C ARG A 623 19.22 -12.80 20.50
N ILE A 624 19.44 -13.71 19.56
CA ILE A 624 20.73 -13.87 18.88
C ILE A 624 20.84 -13.01 17.60
N GLY A 625 19.86 -12.13 17.35
CA GLY A 625 19.86 -11.22 16.21
C GLY A 625 19.48 -11.86 14.88
N ALA A 626 18.97 -13.10 14.87
CA ALA A 626 18.45 -13.75 13.67
C ALA A 626 17.06 -13.22 13.25
N ILE A 627 16.33 -12.60 14.19
CA ILE A 627 15.09 -11.87 13.95
C ILE A 627 15.27 -10.43 14.45
N PRO A 628 14.85 -9.39 13.69
CA PRO A 628 14.92 -8.00 14.14
C PRO A 628 14.26 -7.77 15.51
N PRO A 629 14.84 -6.92 16.37
CA PRO A 629 14.36 -6.73 17.75
C PRO A 629 12.98 -6.06 17.85
N ASP A 630 12.54 -5.39 16.80
CA ASP A 630 11.26 -4.68 16.66
C ASP A 630 10.15 -5.51 15.98
N ARG A 631 10.47 -6.67 15.40
CA ARG A 631 9.46 -7.58 14.82
C ARG A 631 8.52 -8.11 15.90
N ASP A 632 7.21 -7.93 15.73
CA ASP A 632 6.20 -8.58 16.56
C ASP A 632 6.22 -10.09 16.31
N LEU A 633 6.26 -10.87 17.40
CA LEU A 633 6.35 -12.33 17.35
C LEU A 633 4.99 -13.01 17.56
N HIS A 634 3.95 -12.24 17.91
CA HIS A 634 2.63 -12.80 18.24
C HIS A 634 2.05 -13.61 17.08
N ASP A 635 2.07 -13.05 15.88
CA ASP A 635 1.53 -13.69 14.68
C ASP A 635 2.38 -14.86 14.19
N ASP A 636 3.71 -14.78 14.31
CA ASP A 636 4.64 -15.87 13.97
C ASP A 636 4.40 -17.11 14.86
N ILE A 637 4.12 -16.89 16.15
CA ILE A 637 3.81 -17.95 17.12
C ILE A 637 2.43 -18.55 16.82
N LEU A 638 1.41 -17.71 16.61
CA LEU A 638 0.05 -18.15 16.31
C LEU A 638 -0.01 -18.96 15.00
N MET A 639 0.69 -18.51 13.96
CA MET A 639 0.81 -19.22 12.68
C MET A 639 1.49 -20.58 12.84
N SER A 640 2.52 -20.66 13.67
CA SER A 640 3.22 -21.92 13.96
C SER A 640 2.31 -22.92 14.70
N GLU A 641 1.49 -22.44 15.63
CA GLU A 641 0.51 -23.26 16.36
C GLU A 641 -0.59 -23.79 15.44
N ARG A 642 -1.14 -22.94 14.56
CA ARG A 642 -2.13 -23.35 13.54
C ARG A 642 -1.55 -24.38 12.57
N THR A 643 -0.31 -24.16 12.10
CA THR A 643 0.42 -25.10 11.24
C THR A 643 0.58 -26.46 11.93
N ALA A 644 0.90 -26.47 13.24
CA ALA A 644 1.03 -27.69 14.02
C ALA A 644 -0.32 -28.41 14.21
N GLN A 645 -1.42 -27.68 14.31
CA GLN A 645 -2.78 -28.26 14.35
C GLN A 645 -3.14 -28.90 13.01
N PHE A 646 -2.90 -28.21 11.89
CA PHE A 646 -3.14 -28.76 10.55
C PHE A 646 -2.33 -30.05 10.30
N HIS A 647 -1.04 -30.05 10.64
CA HIS A 647 -0.20 -31.24 10.47
C HIS A 647 -0.61 -32.42 11.37
N ARG A 648 -1.16 -32.14 12.57
CA ARG A 648 -1.80 -33.18 13.40
C ARG A 648 -2.99 -33.81 12.69
N ALA A 649 -3.86 -32.99 12.12
CA ALA A 649 -5.02 -33.45 11.37
C ALA A 649 -4.60 -34.30 10.16
N LEU A 650 -3.60 -33.84 9.39
CA LEU A 650 -3.02 -34.60 8.26
C LEU A 650 -2.44 -35.96 8.67
N GLN A 651 -1.73 -36.02 9.80
CA GLN A 651 -1.15 -37.28 10.30
C GLN A 651 -2.23 -38.27 10.74
N ALA A 652 -3.30 -37.77 11.37
CA ALA A 652 -4.42 -38.58 11.84
C ALA A 652 -5.39 -39.00 10.71
N TYR A 653 -5.39 -38.29 9.58
CA TYR A 653 -6.32 -38.53 8.48
C TYR A 653 -6.10 -39.89 7.80
N GLN A 654 -7.10 -40.75 7.85
CA GLN A 654 -7.07 -42.03 7.13
C GLN A 654 -7.52 -41.79 5.70
N VAL A 655 -6.60 -41.86 4.74
CA VAL A 655 -6.90 -41.59 3.32
C VAL A 655 -7.71 -42.77 2.75
N PRO A 656 -8.98 -42.56 2.36
CA PRO A 656 -9.81 -43.61 1.77
C PRO A 656 -9.50 -43.78 0.28
N SER A 657 -9.89 -44.93 -0.29
CA SER A 657 -9.97 -45.08 -1.75
C SER A 657 -11.22 -44.38 -2.25
N LEU A 658 -11.08 -43.44 -3.18
CA LEU A 658 -12.17 -42.68 -3.78
C LEU A 658 -12.31 -43.01 -5.27
N PRO A 659 -13.52 -42.97 -5.85
CA PRO A 659 -13.75 -43.18 -7.28
C PRO A 659 -13.42 -41.90 -8.07
N ILE A 660 -12.19 -41.40 -7.97
CA ILE A 660 -11.72 -40.19 -8.66
C ILE A 660 -10.41 -40.46 -9.40
N GLU A 661 -10.22 -39.76 -10.51
CA GLU A 661 -8.94 -39.71 -11.22
C GLU A 661 -8.12 -38.51 -10.72
N ILE A 662 -6.82 -38.69 -10.56
CA ILE A 662 -5.89 -37.63 -10.16
C ILE A 662 -4.84 -37.36 -11.24
N HIS A 663 -4.53 -36.08 -11.43
CA HIS A 663 -3.42 -35.62 -12.26
C HIS A 663 -2.26 -35.22 -11.36
N GLN A 664 -1.24 -36.07 -11.27
CA GLN A 664 -0.07 -35.90 -10.41
C GLN A 664 1.06 -35.20 -11.18
N PHE A 665 1.21 -33.89 -10.98
CA PHE A 665 2.36 -33.13 -11.44
C PHE A 665 3.50 -33.31 -10.43
N TYR A 666 4.58 -34.00 -10.78
CA TYR A 666 5.64 -34.34 -9.82
C TYR A 666 6.97 -33.69 -10.17
N ALA A 667 7.70 -33.24 -9.15
CA ALA A 667 9.05 -32.71 -9.29
C ALA A 667 10.02 -33.82 -9.73
N MET A 668 10.88 -33.53 -10.70
CA MET A 668 11.91 -34.48 -11.15
C MET A 668 13.13 -34.49 -10.24
N GLU A 669 13.41 -33.39 -9.55
CA GLU A 669 14.59 -33.23 -8.72
C GLU A 669 14.21 -33.37 -7.23
N PRO A 670 15.09 -33.97 -6.40
CA PRO A 670 14.86 -34.03 -4.97
C PRO A 670 15.01 -32.65 -4.34
N LEU A 671 14.26 -32.36 -3.27
CA LEU A 671 14.46 -31.16 -2.47
C LEU A 671 15.84 -31.20 -1.79
N ILE A 672 16.71 -30.24 -2.09
CA ILE A 672 18.05 -30.14 -1.50
C ILE A 672 18.07 -28.99 -0.49
N SER A 673 17.76 -29.26 0.79
CA SER A 673 18.16 -28.32 1.84
C SER A 673 19.68 -28.35 2.01
N ARG A 674 20.31 -27.17 2.07
CA ARG A 674 21.78 -27.04 2.13
C ARG A 674 22.36 -27.35 3.52
N ARG A 675 21.56 -27.26 4.59
CA ARG A 675 22.04 -27.32 5.99
C ARG A 675 21.21 -28.16 6.95
N ILE A 676 19.97 -28.46 6.60
CA ILE A 676 19.15 -29.44 7.29
C ILE A 676 19.13 -30.66 6.37
N PRO A 677 19.88 -31.73 6.68
CA PRO A 677 19.78 -32.95 5.89
C PRO A 677 18.30 -33.34 5.87
N PRO A 678 17.68 -33.60 4.70
CA PRO A 678 16.39 -34.24 4.69
C PRO A 678 16.55 -35.51 5.49
N ASP A 679 15.92 -35.59 6.66
CA ASP A 679 16.01 -36.81 7.46
C ASP A 679 15.50 -37.95 6.57
N LYS A 680 16.05 -39.16 6.71
CA LYS A 680 15.75 -40.29 5.82
C LYS A 680 14.25 -40.62 5.73
N ALA A 681 13.44 -40.07 6.63
CA ALA A 681 11.98 -40.14 6.64
C ALA A 681 11.27 -39.17 5.66
N SER A 682 11.86 -38.03 5.32
CA SER A 682 11.29 -36.99 4.43
C SER A 682 11.47 -37.29 2.93
N THR A 683 12.39 -38.19 2.61
CA THR A 683 12.68 -38.68 1.25
C THR A 683 12.45 -40.19 1.18
N GLY A 684 11.29 -40.63 1.65
CA GLY A 684 10.84 -42.01 1.45
C GLY A 684 10.91 -42.41 -0.04
N PRO A 685 11.02 -43.72 -0.36
CA PRO A 685 11.07 -44.19 -1.75
C PRO A 685 9.91 -43.66 -2.61
N GLU A 686 8.78 -43.32 -1.99
CA GLU A 686 7.60 -42.72 -2.62
C GLU A 686 7.91 -41.36 -3.27
N ALA A 687 8.73 -40.52 -2.65
CA ALA A 687 9.08 -39.21 -3.21
C ALA A 687 9.90 -39.32 -4.51
N ARG A 688 10.40 -40.51 -4.85
CA ARG A 688 11.09 -40.79 -6.12
C ARG A 688 10.18 -41.45 -7.16
N SER A 689 8.99 -41.89 -6.76
CA SER A 689 8.00 -42.48 -7.67
C SER A 689 7.21 -41.37 -8.37
N PRO A 690 6.94 -41.46 -9.68
CA PRO A 690 5.99 -40.59 -10.37
C PRO A 690 4.61 -40.56 -9.70
N MET A 691 4.20 -41.67 -9.07
CA MET A 691 2.89 -41.79 -8.41
C MET A 691 2.89 -41.30 -6.96
N ARG A 692 4.06 -40.94 -6.42
CA ARG A 692 4.23 -40.34 -5.08
C ARG A 692 3.52 -41.10 -3.95
N GLY A 693 3.37 -42.42 -4.09
CA GLY A 693 2.76 -43.32 -3.10
C GLY A 693 1.23 -43.38 -3.11
N TRP A 694 0.57 -42.68 -4.04
CA TRP A 694 -0.89 -42.70 -4.22
C TRP A 694 -1.41 -44.01 -4.84
N ASP A 695 -0.54 -44.76 -5.51
CA ASP A 695 -0.78 -46.10 -6.07
C ASP A 695 -1.11 -47.18 -5.02
N ARG A 696 -0.97 -46.86 -3.73
CA ARG A 696 -1.44 -47.69 -2.63
C ARG A 696 -2.91 -47.51 -2.28
N VAL A 697 -3.51 -46.41 -2.71
CA VAL A 697 -4.89 -46.01 -2.39
C VAL A 697 -5.77 -46.04 -3.64
N LEU A 698 -5.23 -45.56 -4.75
CA LEU A 698 -5.87 -45.51 -6.05
C LEU A 698 -5.24 -46.54 -6.97
N SER A 699 -6.01 -47.02 -7.95
CA SER A 699 -5.44 -47.89 -8.97
C SER A 699 -4.48 -47.07 -9.85
N PRO A 700 -3.40 -47.67 -10.38
CA PRO A 700 -2.46 -46.96 -11.25
C PRO A 700 -3.13 -46.29 -12.46
N GLU A 701 -4.22 -46.87 -12.97
CA GLU A 701 -4.99 -46.32 -14.10
C GLU A 701 -5.72 -45.02 -13.74
N ALA A 702 -6.02 -44.79 -12.45
CA ALA A 702 -6.65 -43.58 -11.96
C ALA A 702 -5.65 -42.44 -11.70
N ILE A 703 -4.35 -42.66 -11.94
CA ILE A 703 -3.29 -41.68 -11.68
C ILE A 703 -2.58 -41.32 -12.99
N THR A 704 -2.80 -40.10 -13.47
CA THR A 704 -2.03 -39.54 -14.59
C THR A 704 -0.83 -38.77 -14.04
N ALA A 705 0.38 -39.35 -14.12
CA ALA A 705 1.60 -38.71 -13.64
C ALA A 705 2.30 -37.88 -14.74
N VAL A 706 2.62 -36.62 -14.44
CA VAL A 706 3.22 -35.64 -15.35
C VAL A 706 4.53 -35.11 -14.73
N PRO A 707 5.69 -35.30 -15.38
CA PRO A 707 6.97 -34.82 -14.86
C PRO A 707 7.14 -33.31 -15.07
N ILE A 708 7.61 -32.62 -14.01
CA ILE A 708 7.96 -31.20 -14.01
C ILE A 708 9.42 -31.03 -13.58
N VAL A 709 10.16 -30.21 -14.34
CA VAL A 709 11.58 -29.91 -14.04
C VAL A 709 11.69 -29.05 -12.79
N GLY A 710 12.73 -29.29 -11.99
CA GLY A 710 12.93 -28.66 -10.69
C GLY A 710 12.56 -29.57 -9.53
N ASP A 711 12.78 -29.05 -8.33
CA ASP A 711 12.41 -29.65 -7.05
C ASP A 711 11.03 -29.17 -6.57
N HIS A 712 10.63 -29.62 -5.37
CA HIS A 712 9.34 -29.30 -4.76
C HIS A 712 9.02 -27.80 -4.75
N VAL A 713 10.02 -26.92 -4.61
CA VAL A 713 9.86 -25.46 -4.46
C VAL A 713 10.05 -24.74 -5.80
N THR A 714 11.06 -25.15 -6.57
CA THR A 714 11.41 -24.51 -7.84
C THR A 714 10.42 -24.83 -8.96
N MET A 715 9.70 -25.97 -8.88
CA MET A 715 8.67 -26.31 -9.87
C MET A 715 7.48 -25.34 -9.91
N ILE A 716 7.34 -24.47 -8.91
CA ILE A 716 6.29 -23.44 -8.82
C ILE A 716 6.86 -22.00 -8.82
N SER A 717 8.18 -21.81 -8.99
CA SER A 717 8.80 -20.47 -9.00
C SER A 717 9.61 -20.20 -10.27
N ASP A 718 9.36 -19.03 -10.87
CA ASP A 718 9.77 -18.69 -12.24
C ASP A 718 11.24 -18.23 -12.39
N ARG A 719 12.04 -18.23 -11.31
CA ARG A 719 13.27 -17.41 -11.26
C ARG A 719 14.63 -18.09 -11.40
N ASP A 720 14.76 -19.42 -11.33
CA ASP A 720 16.09 -20.05 -11.24
C ASP A 720 16.37 -21.21 -12.22
N ASN A 721 15.66 -21.32 -13.35
CA ASN A 721 15.98 -22.35 -14.35
C ASN A 721 16.54 -21.79 -15.67
N PRO A 722 17.87 -21.54 -15.76
CA PRO A 722 18.52 -20.96 -16.93
C PRO A 722 18.53 -21.87 -18.18
N GLN A 723 17.99 -23.09 -18.11
CA GLN A 723 17.77 -23.95 -19.29
C GLN A 723 16.38 -23.80 -19.93
N MET A 724 15.49 -22.96 -19.36
CA MET A 724 14.11 -22.76 -19.85
C MET A 724 14.01 -21.86 -21.09
N SER A 725 15.09 -21.23 -21.55
CA SER A 725 15.05 -20.33 -22.73
C SER A 725 15.34 -21.02 -24.07
N GLU A 726 15.90 -22.24 -24.10
CA GLU A 726 16.43 -22.79 -25.37
C GLU A 726 16.06 -24.23 -25.74
N SER A 727 15.31 -25.00 -24.93
CA SER A 727 14.82 -26.29 -25.44
C SER A 727 13.50 -26.79 -24.80
N SER A 728 12.51 -27.03 -25.67
CA SER A 728 11.38 -27.95 -25.43
C SER A 728 10.24 -27.50 -24.50
N GLY A 729 9.56 -26.40 -24.84
CA GLY A 729 8.23 -26.01 -24.33
C GLY A 729 8.19 -25.71 -22.84
N SER A 730 7.69 -24.52 -22.45
CA SER A 730 7.66 -24.13 -21.04
C SER A 730 6.97 -25.20 -20.19
N VAL A 731 7.41 -25.35 -18.94
CA VAL A 731 6.73 -26.21 -17.94
C VAL A 731 5.21 -26.01 -18.03
N ILE A 732 4.76 -24.77 -18.21
CA ILE A 732 3.39 -24.31 -18.36
C ILE A 732 2.67 -24.78 -19.64
N GLN A 733 3.34 -24.96 -20.78
CA GLN A 733 2.72 -25.54 -21.98
C GLN A 733 2.26 -27.00 -21.76
N ARG A 734 2.86 -27.73 -20.81
CA ARG A 734 2.39 -29.06 -20.40
C ARG A 734 1.20 -28.98 -19.43
N TRP A 735 1.07 -27.90 -18.67
CA TRP A 735 -0.11 -27.61 -17.84
C TRP A 735 -1.31 -27.22 -18.70
N GLU A 736 -1.12 -26.35 -19.69
CA GLU A 736 -2.16 -25.94 -20.66
C GLU A 736 -2.71 -27.13 -21.46
N ALA A 737 -1.84 -28.00 -21.98
CA ALA A 737 -2.27 -29.15 -22.77
C ALA A 737 -3.20 -30.12 -22.01
N TYR A 738 -3.13 -30.17 -20.67
CA TYR A 738 -3.96 -31.06 -19.85
C TYR A 738 -5.13 -30.35 -19.15
N LEU A 739 -5.00 -29.07 -18.79
CA LEU A 739 -6.05 -28.29 -18.11
C LEU A 739 -7.04 -27.62 -19.09
N VAL A 740 -6.61 -27.34 -20.33
CA VAL A 740 -7.42 -26.71 -21.38
C VAL A 740 -8.00 -27.76 -22.36
N CYS A 741 -7.41 -28.96 -22.46
CA CYS A 741 -7.75 -29.93 -23.50
C CYS A 741 -8.32 -31.25 -22.96
N ARG A 742 -9.57 -31.24 -22.50
CA ARG A 742 -10.55 -32.33 -22.77
C ARG A 742 -11.96 -31.76 -22.98
N ARG A 743 -12.13 -31.10 -24.12
CA ARG A 743 -13.31 -31.34 -24.97
C ARG A 743 -12.91 -32.41 -25.99
N CYS A 744 -13.05 -33.67 -25.59
CA CYS A 744 -13.34 -34.82 -26.45
C CYS A 744 -13.94 -35.90 -25.55
#